data_AF-A0A9R1U1Q6-F1
#
_entry.id   AF-A0A9R1U1Q6-F1
#
_cell.length_a   1.000
_cell.length_b   1.000
_cell.length_c   1.000
_cell.angle_alpha   90.00
_cell.angle_beta   90.00
_cell.angle_gamma   90.00
#
_symmetry.space_group_name_H-M   'P 1'
#
loop_
_entity.id
_entity.type
_entity.pdbx_description
1 polymer ?
#
loop_
_entity_poly.entity_id
_entity_poly.type
_entity_poly.pdbx_seq_one_letter_code
_entity_poly.pdbx_strand_id
1 'polypeptide(L)'
;MMQASDILTAIFGEGVVTENSSRPSESLRVAYEFMKSALTIPDDPSEDPRPGRLGPKPVCFDVSTHHGLVIVTPDRLSVNSQSNFSTLRANTGLYSGKWMYELQLGSKGVMQIGWGTAHCKFSQENGVGDTINSYSYDGNRVRKWNVSTHKYGEPWLSGDIIGCALDLDSAKISFYRNGRSLGTAFEGITTGAGVAYFPTVSLAFTENLTANFGSTPFRYPIPGYETLEGAPEASLRRSKLLVLWFERLIGQMSLETAPEESPPDPPSMSSRTYLSCLSRSILQELGPLLTIPYIIESVFLPLVDDLEPSKLQICLDVLWTHLESHEMKACLEGSVVYLLSAFRHVSLRLDYPDQCRSLRLLTSLCRHPRTRQYLLQNVLFDRVRFANFIHVKPLDEAGFVDIVEKTWWETTPQDLSVEVNRQSYTDACETIKSAIAEVEALQVDLLITFLDNSDGTSTTSSSRTIFLKKFRRFVQENLIASRTPLQITVCCFHRLLVAFRILWEREVGISPVFVPCRVFYDSSINYSDIDRLGGVLSYLNKTYKNELIHHLGPDHEVILSLEKATDTNTFVGGPGRVGEVSVVIPGTTRILNINTSTPGGSPIILGYPTFVGEDKPLPAGSADSAVSLLELLEDVILFYHAAAKKQIAKVANLRDSMSEYVSAMSEVKARLDALKRTKDPDVGVQTELLRTIAVFNTKLSEQARHMAWVRAAVYSREKQSQLAWLLNVVTLTLKKASLEGNMFRFVPDFYLEALADLSVGLKSHLHPTAPIENIRGYEEMLREIAQFLCDHFLDPRIVHAIAKDTLILTLAGFTSNSLTLKALEEIPRESRIKFVTNVLRPYENRAWAQSNWVLVRFWQGHGFAFRYEKSPHLARKIGPKMLQQESISQPIKPCPSVMYQMHVRDILVDNPKATTLFLNSLLNQMNWAFSEFISMVQEIHNVSSRPERVFIESRQLKICATCFDLAISLLRVIEMIANVAPSIFGDDTQSSSENLLARLCQLLCQILNRVSSQTSCFQHVVLLEIPDLESIDHFPILAAVTGILIALLRGDMAGDKDPGNIPRITRALLTEPSFQMSSLYFVLGEDESKRKIDKNVKTFSLGSYAGDVSLEEIDSVKAMLMYLESKRVLLPDNRLLSDDDDTCIICYAYPNGATFKPCNHKSCRVCIDRHLLNSRECFFCKTTITQVYDLNKTLIHDFTSSLVRSSSSSS
;
A
#
# COMPACT_ATOMS: atom_id res chain seq x y z
N MET A 1 -32.73 3.09 57.70
CA MET A 1 -32.41 4.37 57.02
C MET A 1 -31.49 5.18 57.91
N MET A 2 -30.33 5.60 57.40
CA MET A 2 -29.52 6.66 58.04
C MET A 2 -30.33 7.95 58.12
N GLN A 3 -30.19 8.74 59.19
CA GLN A 3 -30.83 10.05 59.25
C GLN A 3 -30.12 11.05 58.33
N ALA A 4 -30.83 12.07 57.85
CA ALA A 4 -30.26 13.09 56.96
C ALA A 4 -29.03 13.80 57.57
N SER A 5 -28.99 13.93 58.89
CA SER A 5 -27.84 14.44 59.66
C SER A 5 -26.60 13.55 59.53
N ASP A 6 -26.78 12.23 59.57
CA ASP A 6 -25.66 11.27 59.47
C ASP A 6 -25.07 11.27 58.06
N ILE A 7 -25.92 11.41 57.04
CA ILE A 7 -25.51 11.54 55.63
C ILE A 7 -24.69 12.83 55.42
N LEU A 8 -25.12 13.96 56.01
CA LEU A 8 -24.37 15.22 55.91
C LEU A 8 -23.02 15.13 56.61
N THR A 9 -22.95 14.54 57.79
CA THR A 9 -21.69 14.31 58.50
C THR A 9 -20.74 13.42 57.70
N ALA A 10 -21.27 12.37 57.07
CA ALA A 10 -20.47 11.46 56.26
C ALA A 10 -19.87 12.14 55.01
N ILE A 11 -20.60 13.08 54.40
CA ILE A 11 -20.16 13.77 53.18
C ILE A 11 -19.27 14.98 53.51
N PHE A 12 -19.74 15.87 54.37
CA PHE A 12 -19.10 17.17 54.63
C PHE A 12 -18.23 17.20 55.91
N GLY A 13 -18.37 16.23 56.82
CA GLY A 13 -17.65 16.14 58.09
C GLY A 13 -18.45 16.61 59.30
N GLU A 14 -17.87 16.48 60.51
CA GLU A 14 -18.53 16.71 61.81
C GLU A 14 -18.98 18.17 62.09
N GLY A 15 -18.70 19.12 61.19
CA GLY A 15 -19.00 20.55 61.37
C GLY A 15 -20.28 21.08 60.72
N VAL A 16 -21.06 20.24 60.02
CA VAL A 16 -22.23 20.68 59.23
C VAL A 16 -23.56 20.59 59.98
N VAL A 17 -23.63 19.77 61.03
CA VAL A 17 -24.88 19.46 61.73
C VAL A 17 -25.11 20.44 62.88
N THR A 18 -26.19 21.22 62.81
CA THR A 18 -26.73 21.99 63.95
C THR A 18 -27.91 21.22 64.58
N GLU A 19 -28.19 21.47 65.87
CA GLU A 19 -29.14 20.71 66.74
C GLU A 19 -30.60 20.59 66.21
N ASN A 20 -30.95 21.19 65.06
CA ASN A 20 -32.32 21.23 64.50
C ASN A 20 -32.51 20.55 63.12
N SER A 21 -31.59 19.69 62.67
CA SER A 21 -31.58 19.12 61.30
C SER A 21 -32.46 17.86 61.08
N SER A 22 -33.61 17.76 61.72
CA SER A 22 -34.48 16.55 61.64
C SER A 22 -35.34 16.45 60.37
N ARG A 23 -35.51 17.53 59.59
CA ARG A 23 -36.30 17.55 58.34
C ARG A 23 -35.40 17.60 57.08
N PRO A 24 -35.63 16.74 56.05
CA PRO A 24 -34.80 16.67 54.84
C PRO A 24 -34.66 17.99 54.06
N SER A 25 -35.69 18.83 54.04
CA SER A 25 -35.64 20.14 53.36
C SER A 25 -34.72 21.14 54.07
N GLU A 26 -34.70 21.10 55.40
CA GLU A 26 -33.88 21.99 56.21
C GLU A 26 -32.41 21.54 56.19
N SER A 27 -32.16 20.23 56.19
CA SER A 27 -30.82 19.68 56.07
C SER A 27 -30.18 19.98 54.70
N LEU A 28 -30.95 19.97 53.60
CA LEU A 28 -30.47 20.45 52.29
C LEU A 28 -30.10 21.94 52.30
N ARG A 29 -30.88 22.78 52.99
CA ARG A 29 -30.59 24.21 53.14
C ARG A 29 -29.31 24.45 53.92
N VAL A 30 -29.12 23.74 55.03
CA VAL A 30 -27.90 23.78 55.85
C VAL A 30 -26.69 23.34 55.03
N ALA A 31 -26.80 22.26 54.25
CA ALA A 31 -25.74 21.82 53.35
C ALA A 31 -25.37 22.89 52.31
N TYR A 32 -26.37 23.55 51.71
CA TYR A 32 -26.15 24.60 50.73
C TYR A 32 -25.47 25.84 51.33
N GLU A 33 -25.91 26.30 52.50
CA GLU A 33 -25.28 27.42 53.21
C GLU A 33 -23.84 27.09 53.63
N PHE A 34 -23.59 25.85 54.09
CA PHE A 34 -22.25 25.36 54.38
C PHE A 34 -21.35 25.34 53.14
N MET A 35 -21.83 24.79 52.03
CA MET A 35 -21.07 24.78 50.76
C MET A 35 -20.71 26.20 50.31
N LYS A 36 -21.67 27.13 50.33
CA LYS A 36 -21.41 28.53 50.00
C LYS A 36 -20.33 29.15 50.89
N SER A 37 -20.41 28.92 52.21
CA SER A 37 -19.43 29.44 53.15
C SER A 37 -18.04 28.83 52.92
N ALA A 38 -17.95 27.51 52.72
CA ALA A 38 -16.69 26.81 52.50
C ALA A 38 -16.05 27.11 51.14
N LEU A 39 -16.85 27.47 50.13
CA LEU A 39 -16.38 27.84 48.79
C LEU A 39 -16.05 29.33 48.63
N THR A 40 -16.10 30.13 49.71
CA THR A 40 -15.76 31.56 49.71
C THR A 40 -14.24 31.78 49.54
N ILE A 41 -13.74 31.43 48.36
CA ILE A 41 -12.35 31.58 47.94
C ILE A 41 -12.31 32.76 46.96
N PRO A 42 -11.40 33.74 47.11
CA PRO A 42 -11.28 34.84 46.16
C PRO A 42 -11.10 34.33 44.73
N ASP A 43 -11.84 34.88 43.77
CA ASP A 43 -11.70 34.52 42.35
C ASP A 43 -10.29 34.82 41.84
N ASP A 44 -9.85 34.03 40.84
CA ASP A 44 -8.60 34.30 40.16
C ASP A 44 -8.69 35.68 39.46
N PRO A 45 -7.63 36.50 39.53
CA PRO A 45 -7.65 37.82 38.90
C PRO A 45 -7.86 37.73 37.39
N SER A 46 -8.52 38.74 36.82
CA SER A 46 -8.85 38.82 35.38
C SER A 46 -7.60 38.95 34.51
N GLU A 47 -6.57 39.62 35.04
CA GLU A 47 -5.24 39.68 34.46
C GLU A 47 -4.26 38.84 35.29
N ASP A 48 -3.18 38.39 34.68
CA ASP A 48 -2.12 37.67 35.39
C ASP A 48 -1.18 38.69 36.06
N PRO A 49 -1.15 38.77 37.40
CA PRO A 49 -0.45 39.82 38.14
C PRO A 49 1.06 39.57 38.25
N ARG A 50 1.57 38.45 37.73
CA ARG A 50 2.98 38.06 37.91
C ARG A 50 3.90 39.03 37.13
N PRO A 51 4.96 39.56 37.76
CA PRO A 51 5.86 40.50 37.11
C PRO A 51 6.71 39.81 36.03
N GLY A 52 7.14 40.54 35.00
CA GLY A 52 8.05 40.01 33.97
C GLY A 52 7.38 39.47 32.70
N ARG A 53 6.05 39.55 32.60
CA ARG A 53 5.24 39.18 31.42
C ARG A 53 4.38 40.34 30.91
N LEU A 54 4.08 40.33 29.62
CA LEU A 54 3.20 41.29 28.93
C LEU A 54 2.22 40.50 28.05
N GLY A 55 0.93 40.78 28.17
CA GLY A 55 -0.12 40.13 27.39
C GLY A 55 -1.20 39.48 28.24
N PRO A 56 -2.23 38.91 27.59
CA PRO A 56 -3.41 38.38 28.27
C PRO A 56 -3.08 37.18 29.15
N LYS A 57 -3.94 36.90 30.13
CA LYS A 57 -3.83 35.72 31.01
C LYS A 57 -3.85 34.39 30.22
N PRO A 58 -4.84 34.11 29.33
CA PRO A 58 -4.79 32.92 28.48
C PRO A 58 -3.74 33.07 27.39
N VAL A 59 -2.81 32.12 27.34
CA VAL A 59 -1.67 32.16 26.42
C VAL A 59 -1.90 31.18 25.27
N CYS A 60 -1.85 31.68 24.04
CA CYS A 60 -2.06 30.88 22.83
C CYS A 60 -1.25 31.44 21.65
N PHE A 61 -1.22 30.71 20.53
CA PHE A 61 -0.63 31.24 19.30
C PHE A 61 -1.46 32.41 18.75
N ASP A 62 -0.78 33.49 18.40
CA ASP A 62 -1.37 34.68 17.79
C ASP A 62 -1.43 34.51 16.27
N VAL A 63 -2.62 34.15 15.79
CA VAL A 63 -2.93 34.00 14.37
C VAL A 63 -2.80 35.30 13.57
N SER A 64 -2.75 36.47 14.20
CA SER A 64 -2.50 37.73 13.47
C SER A 64 -1.03 37.88 13.04
N THR A 65 -0.11 37.16 13.70
CA THR A 65 1.35 37.25 13.46
C THR A 65 1.89 36.17 12.51
N HIS A 66 1.00 35.36 11.95
CA HIS A 66 1.38 34.20 11.14
C HIS A 66 2.07 34.61 9.83
N HIS A 67 3.05 33.81 9.42
CA HIS A 67 3.64 33.86 8.08
C HIS A 67 3.54 32.47 7.47
N GLY A 68 3.16 32.36 6.19
CA GLY A 68 2.84 31.08 5.54
C GLY A 68 1.41 30.61 5.80
N LEU A 69 0.98 29.53 5.16
CA LEU A 69 -0.34 28.94 5.36
C LEU A 69 -0.31 27.93 6.52
N VAL A 70 -1.18 28.12 7.50
CA VAL A 70 -1.22 27.31 8.72
C VAL A 70 -2.65 26.92 9.06
N ILE A 71 -2.83 25.66 9.46
CA ILE A 71 -4.06 25.17 10.07
C ILE A 71 -3.86 25.17 11.58
N VAL A 72 -4.67 25.96 12.29
CA VAL A 72 -4.63 26.10 13.75
C VAL A 72 -5.93 25.55 14.34
N THR A 73 -5.82 24.92 15.50
CA THR A 73 -6.96 24.40 16.27
C THR A 73 -7.76 25.53 16.93
N PRO A 74 -9.05 25.33 17.28
CA PRO A 74 -9.87 26.40 17.85
C PRO A 74 -9.33 27.01 19.16
N ASP A 75 -8.65 26.21 19.98
CA ASP A 75 -7.94 26.65 21.19
C ASP A 75 -6.66 27.46 20.92
N ARG A 76 -6.22 27.48 19.66
CA ARG A 76 -4.97 28.11 19.19
C ARG A 76 -3.71 27.56 19.87
N LEU A 77 -3.71 26.27 20.22
CA LEU A 77 -2.56 25.59 20.83
C LEU A 77 -1.88 24.58 19.89
N SER A 78 -2.62 23.97 18.97
CA SER A 78 -2.05 23.05 17.96
C SER A 78 -1.94 23.69 16.58
N VAL A 79 -0.81 23.45 15.93
CA VAL A 79 -0.38 24.09 14.67
C VAL A 79 0.01 23.01 13.65
N ASN A 80 -0.47 23.12 12.42
CA ASN A 80 -0.06 22.30 11.27
C ASN A 80 0.27 23.19 10.07
N SER A 81 1.47 23.03 9.51
CA SER A 81 1.95 23.88 8.41
C SER A 81 1.55 23.34 7.03
N GLN A 82 1.14 24.24 6.14
CA GLN A 82 0.76 23.98 4.74
C GLN A 82 1.63 24.79 3.76
N SER A 83 2.76 25.32 4.23
CA SER A 83 3.73 26.05 3.40
C SER A 83 5.14 25.55 3.68
N ASN A 84 6.11 25.99 2.87
CA ASN A 84 7.52 25.59 3.01
C ASN A 84 8.06 25.85 4.42
N PHE A 85 7.75 27.03 4.97
CA PHE A 85 8.06 27.37 6.35
C PHE A 85 7.03 28.34 6.90
N SER A 86 6.29 27.92 7.92
CA SER A 86 5.25 28.75 8.53
C SER A 86 5.61 29.14 9.95
N THR A 87 5.52 30.42 10.30
CA THR A 87 5.97 30.95 11.60
C THR A 87 4.83 31.57 12.38
N LEU A 88 4.73 31.26 13.68
CA LEU A 88 3.76 31.80 14.62
C LEU A 88 4.44 32.22 15.92
N ARG A 89 3.93 33.28 16.55
CA ARG A 89 4.30 33.70 17.91
C ARG A 89 3.15 33.45 18.87
N ALA A 90 3.44 33.29 20.16
CA ALA A 90 2.42 33.39 21.18
C ALA A 90 2.01 34.86 21.42
N ASN A 91 0.83 35.05 22.00
CA ASN A 91 0.25 36.36 22.33
C ASN A 91 0.84 37.03 23.60
N THR A 92 1.74 36.36 24.32
CA THR A 92 2.34 36.85 25.57
C THR A 92 3.87 36.90 25.45
N GLY A 93 4.44 38.04 25.82
CA GLY A 93 5.87 38.33 25.79
C GLY A 93 6.47 38.43 27.19
N LEU A 94 7.76 38.17 27.32
CA LEU A 94 8.49 38.06 28.60
C LEU A 94 9.70 38.99 28.61
N TYR A 95 9.90 39.74 29.70
CA TYR A 95 10.94 40.76 29.81
C TYR A 95 11.79 40.69 31.09
N SER A 96 11.41 39.87 32.08
CA SER A 96 12.19 39.62 33.30
C SER A 96 11.83 38.26 33.92
N GLY A 97 12.72 37.66 34.72
CA GLY A 97 12.46 36.39 35.41
C GLY A 97 12.77 35.14 34.57
N LYS A 98 12.32 33.98 35.07
CA LYS A 98 12.61 32.65 34.49
C LYS A 98 11.32 31.97 34.05
N TRP A 99 11.22 31.66 32.77
CA TRP A 99 9.99 31.18 32.17
C TRP A 99 10.19 29.96 31.28
N MET A 100 9.16 29.15 31.17
CA MET A 100 9.17 27.92 30.41
C MET A 100 7.83 27.66 29.72
N TYR A 101 7.89 27.06 28.54
CA TYR A 101 6.75 26.39 27.92
C TYR A 101 7.15 25.01 27.39
N GLU A 102 6.16 24.15 27.19
CA GLU A 102 6.33 22.82 26.62
C GLU A 102 5.70 22.74 25.22
N LEU A 103 6.34 22.00 24.31
CA LEU A 103 5.79 21.64 23.02
C LEU A 103 5.76 20.12 22.87
N GLN A 104 4.58 19.54 22.66
CA GLN A 104 4.47 18.15 22.24
C GLN A 104 4.55 18.08 20.71
N LEU A 105 5.53 17.35 20.20
CA LEU A 105 5.76 17.20 18.76
C LEU A 105 4.73 16.23 18.18
N GLY A 106 4.00 16.64 17.14
CA GLY A 106 3.12 15.75 16.39
C GLY A 106 3.85 15.03 15.25
N SER A 107 4.91 15.63 14.72
CA SER A 107 5.79 15.09 13.68
C SER A 107 7.27 15.23 14.08
N LYS A 108 8.17 14.62 13.30
CA LYS A 108 9.62 14.60 13.59
C LYS A 108 10.48 15.36 12.59
N GLY A 109 9.88 16.03 11.60
CA GLY A 109 10.62 16.69 10.53
C GLY A 109 11.15 18.06 10.93
N VAL A 110 11.39 18.90 9.92
CA VAL A 110 12.11 20.18 10.09
C VAL A 110 11.21 21.21 10.77
N MET A 111 11.53 21.55 12.01
CA MET A 111 10.90 22.61 12.78
C MET A 111 11.97 23.37 13.55
N GLN A 112 11.75 24.66 13.75
CA GLN A 112 12.56 25.50 14.63
C GLN A 112 11.65 26.00 15.75
N ILE A 113 12.04 25.73 17.00
CA ILE A 113 11.26 26.10 18.18
C ILE A 113 12.11 26.91 19.14
N GLY A 114 11.56 27.99 19.69
CA GLY A 114 12.30 28.83 20.63
C GLY A 114 11.65 30.17 20.88
N TRP A 115 12.45 31.23 20.77
CA TRP A 115 12.11 32.57 21.24
C TRP A 115 12.42 33.61 20.17
N GLY A 116 11.52 34.58 20.00
CA GLY A 116 11.72 35.71 19.10
C GLY A 116 11.20 36.99 19.72
N THR A 117 11.84 38.12 19.43
CA THR A 117 11.32 39.43 19.83
C THR A 117 10.28 39.93 18.84
N ALA A 118 9.55 40.98 19.24
CA ALA A 118 8.58 41.66 18.37
C ALA A 118 9.21 42.26 17.10
N HIS A 119 10.52 42.57 17.13
CA HIS A 119 11.25 43.16 16.00
C HIS A 119 11.69 42.14 14.94
N CYS A 120 11.58 40.84 15.19
CA CYS A 120 11.95 39.82 14.21
C CYS A 120 11.02 39.87 12.99
N LYS A 121 11.60 39.81 11.79
CA LYS A 121 10.83 39.71 10.54
C LYS A 121 10.98 38.31 9.98
N PHE A 122 9.85 37.63 9.77
CA PHE A 122 9.81 36.26 9.28
C PHE A 122 9.28 36.23 7.84
N SER A 123 9.58 35.15 7.12
CA SER A 123 9.09 34.87 5.78
C SER A 123 8.88 33.36 5.62
N GLN A 124 8.48 32.92 4.42
CA GLN A 124 8.41 31.48 4.11
C GLN A 124 9.79 30.82 3.95
N GLU A 125 10.88 31.61 3.99
CA GLU A 125 12.26 31.11 3.91
C GLU A 125 13.05 31.36 5.20
N ASN A 126 12.68 32.38 5.98
CA ASN A 126 13.35 32.77 7.23
C ASN A 126 12.37 32.66 8.40
N GLY A 127 12.62 31.75 9.34
CA GLY A 127 11.82 31.60 10.54
C GLY A 127 12.56 31.96 11.83
N VAL A 128 12.11 31.37 12.93
CA VAL A 128 12.68 31.63 14.26
C VAL A 128 14.09 31.06 14.33
N GLY A 129 15.05 31.91 14.67
CA GLY A 129 16.47 31.58 14.67
C GLY A 129 17.23 32.15 13.47
N ASP A 130 16.55 32.66 12.44
CA ASP A 130 17.20 33.25 11.26
C ASP A 130 17.41 34.78 11.39
N THR A 131 16.90 35.38 12.47
CA THR A 131 17.12 36.81 12.78
C THR A 131 17.97 37.00 14.02
N ILE A 132 18.63 38.15 14.15
CA ILE A 132 19.58 38.45 15.23
C ILE A 132 18.96 38.35 16.64
N ASN A 133 17.68 38.69 16.77
CA ASN A 133 16.95 38.67 18.04
C ASN A 133 16.01 37.46 18.16
N SER A 134 16.26 36.39 17.41
CA SER A 134 15.53 35.13 17.51
C SER A 134 16.47 33.96 17.72
N TYR A 135 16.06 33.03 18.57
CA TYR A 135 16.87 31.90 19.02
C TYR A 135 16.03 30.65 18.95
N SER A 136 16.52 29.60 18.29
CA SER A 136 15.75 28.37 18.17
C SER A 136 16.62 27.12 18.20
N TYR A 137 15.95 26.00 18.45
CA TYR A 137 16.46 24.66 18.35
C TYR A 137 15.66 23.88 17.30
N ASP A 138 16.38 23.13 16.48
CA ASP A 138 15.85 22.20 15.48
C ASP A 138 16.43 20.81 15.78
N GLY A 139 15.58 19.93 16.32
CA GLY A 139 15.99 18.58 16.68
C GLY A 139 16.09 17.64 15.48
N ASN A 140 15.42 17.89 14.36
CA ASN A 140 15.60 17.07 13.16
C ASN A 140 16.99 17.27 12.55
N ARG A 141 17.49 18.52 12.57
CA ARG A 141 18.85 18.87 12.10
C ARG A 141 19.89 18.86 13.22
N VAL A 142 19.49 18.61 14.47
CA VAL A 142 20.33 18.59 15.69
C VAL A 142 21.18 19.85 15.82
N ARG A 143 20.52 21.01 15.68
CA ARG A 143 21.16 22.32 15.55
C ARG A 143 20.42 23.40 16.33
N LYS A 144 21.19 24.37 16.83
CA LYS A 144 20.68 25.65 17.32
C LYS A 144 20.88 26.75 16.29
N TRP A 145 19.98 27.73 16.24
CA TRP A 145 19.94 28.78 15.24
C TRP A 145 19.83 30.17 15.87
N ASN A 146 20.73 31.07 15.48
CA ASN A 146 20.67 32.52 15.70
C ASN A 146 21.49 33.21 14.59
N VAL A 147 20.86 33.51 13.45
CA VAL A 147 21.43 33.93 12.16
C VAL A 147 22.34 32.88 11.51
N SER A 148 23.18 32.23 12.31
CA SER A 148 24.05 31.11 11.97
C SER A 148 23.63 29.85 12.73
N THR A 149 24.06 28.69 12.24
CA THR A 149 23.69 27.39 12.80
C THR A 149 24.88 26.63 13.39
N HIS A 150 24.69 26.08 14.59
CA HIS A 150 25.69 25.30 15.31
C HIS A 150 25.09 23.97 15.78
N LYS A 151 25.90 22.91 15.89
CA LYS A 151 25.46 21.62 16.43
C LYS A 151 25.03 21.79 17.90
N TYR A 152 23.86 21.28 18.25
CA TYR A 152 23.31 21.35 19.61
C TYR A 152 22.17 20.33 19.80
N GLY A 153 22.06 19.78 21.00
CA GLY A 153 21.00 18.83 21.37
C GLY A 153 21.17 17.45 20.72
N GLU A 154 20.04 16.74 20.62
CA GLU A 154 19.93 15.37 20.09
C GLU A 154 18.75 15.27 19.10
N PRO A 155 18.60 14.19 18.30
CA PRO A 155 17.44 14.03 17.44
C PRO A 155 16.14 13.81 18.21
N TRP A 156 15.06 14.46 17.78
CA TRP A 156 13.73 14.29 18.36
C TRP A 156 12.86 13.26 17.62
N LEU A 157 11.79 12.82 18.27
CA LEU A 157 10.80 11.87 17.77
C LEU A 157 9.39 12.46 17.87
N SER A 158 8.46 11.92 17.06
CA SER A 158 7.04 12.28 17.16
C SER A 158 6.46 11.79 18.49
N GLY A 159 5.91 12.73 19.26
CA GLY A 159 5.39 12.50 20.61
C GLY A 159 6.30 13.01 21.73
N ASP A 160 7.54 13.40 21.42
CA ASP A 160 8.43 14.02 22.41
C ASP A 160 7.88 15.36 22.90
N ILE A 161 8.19 15.68 24.15
CA ILE A 161 7.90 16.97 24.77
C ILE A 161 9.19 17.76 24.89
N ILE A 162 9.25 18.89 24.20
CA ILE A 162 10.37 19.81 24.26
C ILE A 162 10.05 20.95 25.20
N GLY A 163 10.83 21.05 26.28
CA GLY A 163 10.80 22.17 27.22
C GLY A 163 11.70 23.30 26.72
N CYS A 164 11.13 24.49 26.54
CA CYS A 164 11.84 25.69 26.12
C CYS A 164 11.97 26.63 27.32
N ALA A 165 13.18 26.76 27.87
CA ALA A 165 13.44 27.55 29.07
C ALA A 165 14.19 28.85 28.75
N LEU A 166 13.72 29.96 29.30
CA LEU A 166 14.26 31.31 29.15
C LEU A 166 14.55 31.90 30.52
N ASP A 167 15.83 32.16 30.81
CA ASP A 167 16.31 32.79 32.04
C ASP A 167 16.76 34.21 31.69
N LEU A 168 15.88 35.19 31.89
CA LEU A 168 16.18 36.60 31.61
C LEU A 168 17.07 37.23 32.69
N ASP A 169 17.11 36.65 33.89
CA ASP A 169 17.96 37.12 34.99
C ASP A 169 19.44 36.83 34.70
N SER A 170 19.73 35.69 34.07
CA SER A 170 21.08 35.25 33.69
C SER A 170 21.36 35.40 32.19
N ALA A 171 20.40 35.91 31.42
CA ALA A 171 20.45 36.02 29.96
C ALA A 171 20.81 34.69 29.25
N LYS A 172 20.08 33.61 29.58
CA LYS A 172 20.30 32.26 29.04
C LYS A 172 19.04 31.64 28.44
N ILE A 173 19.24 30.81 27.41
CA ILE A 173 18.19 29.94 26.83
C ILE A 173 18.68 28.50 26.88
N SER A 174 17.84 27.60 27.37
CA SER A 174 18.12 26.16 27.45
C SER A 174 16.93 25.36 26.93
N PHE A 175 17.20 24.19 26.36
CA PHE A 175 16.16 23.27 25.89
C PHE A 175 16.24 21.94 26.64
N TYR A 176 15.08 21.29 26.78
CA TYR A 176 14.92 20.03 27.47
C TYR A 176 14.13 19.08 26.59
N ARG A 177 14.48 17.79 26.60
CA ARG A 177 13.70 16.75 25.91
C ARG A 177 13.21 15.74 26.93
N ASN A 178 11.89 15.61 27.04
CA ASN A 178 11.23 14.74 28.02
C ASN A 178 11.78 14.95 29.45
N GLY A 179 11.98 16.22 29.83
CA GLY A 179 12.55 16.65 31.12
C GLY A 179 14.08 16.59 31.24
N ARG A 180 14.80 15.92 30.33
CA ARG A 180 16.27 15.88 30.34
C ARG A 180 16.86 17.14 29.72
N SER A 181 17.82 17.76 30.40
CA SER A 181 18.52 18.95 29.89
C SER A 181 19.39 18.62 28.67
N LEU A 182 19.30 19.45 27.63
CA LEU A 182 20.19 19.41 26.46
C LEU A 182 21.39 20.37 26.61
N GLY A 183 21.58 20.92 27.81
CA GLY A 183 22.58 21.95 28.10
C GLY A 183 22.17 23.36 27.68
N THR A 184 22.99 24.37 27.98
CA THR A 184 22.70 25.76 27.61
C THR A 184 22.86 25.97 26.10
N ALA A 185 21.82 26.45 25.43
CA ALA A 185 21.87 26.72 24.00
C ALA A 185 22.47 28.10 23.70
N PHE A 186 22.06 29.13 24.43
CA PHE A 186 22.49 30.51 24.21
C PHE A 186 22.77 31.19 25.54
N GLU A 187 23.81 32.03 25.55
CA GLU A 187 24.21 32.86 26.68
C GLU A 187 24.42 34.30 26.20
N GLY A 188 24.19 35.29 27.08
CA GLY A 188 24.34 36.71 26.73
C GLY A 188 23.27 37.19 25.75
N ILE A 189 22.04 36.66 25.84
CA ILE A 189 20.92 37.16 25.04
C ILE A 189 20.62 38.62 25.40
N THR A 190 20.09 39.38 24.45
CA THR A 190 19.79 40.80 24.66
C THR A 190 18.68 40.98 25.70
N THR A 191 18.95 41.74 26.75
CA THR A 191 17.98 42.08 27.80
C THR A 191 17.98 43.60 28.04
N GLY A 192 16.87 44.15 28.54
CA GLY A 192 16.76 45.57 28.89
C GLY A 192 15.48 46.23 28.39
N ALA A 193 15.42 47.55 28.52
CA ALA A 193 14.23 48.33 28.15
C ALA A 193 13.87 48.14 26.67
N GLY A 194 12.60 47.86 26.39
CA GLY A 194 12.09 47.65 25.04
C GLY A 194 12.30 46.25 24.47
N VAL A 195 12.90 45.32 25.23
CA VAL A 195 13.11 43.94 24.79
C VAL A 195 12.16 42.99 25.51
N ALA A 196 11.31 42.32 24.74
CA ALA A 196 10.47 41.22 25.22
C ALA A 196 10.53 40.04 24.25
N TYR A 197 10.62 38.83 24.81
CA TYR A 197 10.68 37.58 24.07
C TYR A 197 9.33 36.87 24.07
N PHE A 198 8.93 36.39 22.90
CA PHE A 198 7.71 35.61 22.68
C PHE A 198 8.10 34.19 22.29
N PRO A 199 7.42 33.16 22.83
CA PRO A 199 7.48 31.82 22.26
C PRO A 199 7.19 31.90 20.76
N THR A 200 8.08 31.35 19.95
CA THR A 200 7.99 31.40 18.50
C THR A 200 8.34 30.05 17.92
N VAL A 201 7.53 29.58 16.96
CA VAL A 201 7.73 28.31 16.27
C VAL A 201 7.68 28.53 14.76
N SER A 202 8.54 27.82 14.04
CA SER A 202 8.55 27.77 12.58
C SER A 202 8.54 26.32 12.09
N LEU A 203 7.57 25.97 11.24
CA LEU A 203 7.28 24.59 10.85
C LEU A 203 7.34 24.41 9.34
N ALA A 204 8.05 23.38 8.87
CA ALA A 204 8.05 23.01 7.47
C ALA A 204 6.73 22.36 7.02
N PHE A 205 6.55 22.19 5.71
CA PHE A 205 5.33 21.61 5.12
C PHE A 205 4.93 20.29 5.80
N THR A 206 3.66 20.15 6.17
CA THR A 206 3.04 18.99 6.89
C THR A 206 3.49 18.77 8.34
N GLU A 207 4.49 19.51 8.82
CA GLU A 207 4.93 19.41 10.21
C GLU A 207 3.87 19.99 11.15
N ASN A 208 3.78 19.42 12.36
CA ASN A 208 2.78 19.81 13.34
C ASN A 208 3.24 19.57 14.79
N LEU A 209 2.72 20.41 15.70
CA LEU A 209 2.98 20.37 17.14
C LEU A 209 1.81 20.97 17.94
N THR A 210 1.79 20.70 19.24
CA THR A 210 0.85 21.28 20.21
C THR A 210 1.63 21.94 21.35
N ALA A 211 1.30 23.18 21.67
CA ALA A 211 1.92 23.92 22.77
C ALA A 211 1.14 23.77 24.08
N ASN A 212 1.87 23.68 25.18
CA ASN A 212 1.37 23.89 26.54
C ASN A 212 2.11 25.09 27.16
N PHE A 213 1.40 26.22 27.27
CA PHE A 213 1.91 27.43 27.91
C PHE A 213 1.59 27.50 29.41
N GLY A 214 0.83 26.53 29.93
CA GLY A 214 0.37 26.45 31.32
C GLY A 214 -1.14 26.23 31.47
N SER A 215 -1.88 26.14 30.35
CA SER A 215 -3.33 25.86 30.33
C SER A 215 -3.70 24.46 30.85
N THR A 216 -2.71 23.57 30.91
CA THR A 216 -2.74 22.26 31.58
C THR A 216 -1.45 22.08 32.39
N PRO A 217 -1.44 21.25 33.44
CA PRO A 217 -0.22 20.94 34.18
C PRO A 217 0.95 20.56 33.26
N PHE A 218 2.15 21.08 33.53
CA PHE A 218 3.35 20.65 32.81
C PHE A 218 3.68 19.21 33.17
N ARG A 219 4.13 18.45 32.17
CA ARG A 219 4.58 17.08 32.41
C ARG A 219 6.00 17.06 32.98
N TYR A 220 6.85 17.98 32.54
CA TYR A 220 8.24 18.09 32.96
C TYR A 220 8.57 19.52 33.47
N PRO A 221 7.94 19.97 34.57
CA PRO A 221 8.26 21.28 35.13
C PRO A 221 9.72 21.33 35.60
N ILE A 222 10.44 22.40 35.24
CA ILE A 222 11.82 22.63 35.65
C ILE A 222 11.84 23.51 36.91
N PRO A 223 12.49 23.08 38.00
CA PRO A 223 12.57 23.88 39.22
C PRO A 223 13.11 25.29 38.98
N GLY A 224 12.40 26.30 39.51
CA GLY A 224 12.77 27.71 39.40
C GLY A 224 12.32 28.41 38.12
N TYR A 225 11.65 27.73 37.19
CA TYR A 225 11.02 28.33 36.02
C TYR A 225 9.49 28.35 36.16
N GLU A 226 8.87 29.45 35.75
CA GLU A 226 7.41 29.61 35.75
C GLU A 226 6.77 29.35 34.39
N THR A 227 5.50 28.95 34.39
CA THR A 227 4.67 28.83 33.18
C THR A 227 4.18 30.20 32.71
N LEU A 228 3.98 30.38 31.40
CA LEU A 228 3.50 31.65 30.84
C LEU A 228 2.05 31.95 31.25
N GLU A 229 1.24 30.91 31.41
CA GLU A 229 -0.11 30.93 31.97
C GLU A 229 -0.09 30.28 33.35
N GLY A 230 -0.48 31.01 34.39
CA GLY A 230 -0.47 30.54 35.77
C GLY A 230 -1.59 29.53 36.05
N ALA A 231 -1.35 28.61 36.99
CA ALA A 231 -2.37 27.68 37.42
C ALA A 231 -3.61 28.42 37.98
N PRO A 232 -4.84 27.94 37.69
CA PRO A 232 -6.06 28.55 38.20
C PRO A 232 -6.28 28.17 39.68
N GLU A 233 -5.50 28.76 40.58
CA GLU A 233 -5.41 28.40 42.00
C GLU A 233 -6.76 28.42 42.74
N ALA A 234 -7.58 29.45 42.52
CA ALA A 234 -8.89 29.54 43.18
C ALA A 234 -9.81 28.40 42.71
N SER A 235 -9.87 28.21 41.39
CA SER A 235 -10.67 27.15 40.76
C SER A 235 -10.20 25.75 41.17
N LEU A 236 -8.88 25.56 41.30
CA LEU A 236 -8.26 24.31 41.74
C LEU A 236 -8.60 23.97 43.19
N ARG A 237 -8.62 24.95 44.09
CA ARG A 237 -9.00 24.74 45.50
C ARG A 237 -10.48 24.41 45.63
N ARG A 238 -11.35 25.13 44.92
CA ARG A 238 -12.81 24.86 44.90
C ARG A 238 -13.09 23.45 44.37
N SER A 239 -12.53 23.09 43.23
CA SER A 239 -12.74 21.78 42.61
C SER A 239 -12.26 20.62 43.48
N LYS A 240 -11.08 20.73 44.13
CA LYS A 240 -10.59 19.69 45.05
C LYS A 240 -11.57 19.43 46.21
N LEU A 241 -12.13 20.50 46.79
CA LEU A 241 -13.09 20.37 47.88
C LEU A 241 -14.42 19.78 47.40
N LEU A 242 -14.93 20.25 46.27
CA LEU A 242 -16.15 19.74 45.65
C LEU A 242 -16.03 18.26 45.25
N VAL A 243 -14.91 17.87 44.66
CA VAL A 243 -14.63 16.48 44.27
C VAL A 243 -14.50 15.57 45.49
N LEU A 244 -13.87 16.03 46.57
CA LEU A 244 -13.83 15.27 47.83
C LEU A 244 -15.25 14.97 48.37
N TRP A 245 -16.12 15.97 48.38
CA TRP A 245 -17.52 15.77 48.80
C TRP A 245 -18.28 14.88 47.82
N PHE A 246 -18.03 15.05 46.51
CA PHE A 246 -18.67 14.23 45.48
C PHE A 246 -18.26 12.76 45.57
N GLU A 247 -16.98 12.47 45.80
CA GLU A 247 -16.46 11.11 46.01
C GLU A 247 -17.12 10.44 47.22
N ARG A 248 -17.21 11.15 48.35
CA ARG A 248 -17.91 10.65 49.56
C ARG A 248 -19.39 10.42 49.29
N LEU A 249 -20.04 11.30 48.53
CA LEU A 249 -21.43 11.16 48.12
C LEU A 249 -21.64 9.91 47.26
N ILE A 250 -20.77 9.66 46.27
CA ILE A 250 -20.80 8.44 45.45
C ILE A 250 -20.65 7.20 46.34
N GLY A 251 -19.76 7.26 47.35
CA GLY A 251 -19.61 6.22 48.36
C GLY A 251 -20.92 5.90 49.09
N GLN A 252 -21.66 6.92 49.52
CA GLN A 252 -22.98 6.75 50.15
C GLN A 252 -24.04 6.19 49.20
N MET A 253 -24.10 6.70 47.96
CA MET A 253 -25.03 6.19 46.94
C MET A 253 -24.78 4.72 46.59
N SER A 254 -23.53 4.27 46.66
CA SER A 254 -23.16 2.86 46.43
C SER A 254 -23.59 1.93 47.57
N LEU A 255 -23.85 2.44 48.78
CA LEU A 255 -24.32 1.64 49.91
C LEU A 255 -25.85 1.45 49.87
N GLU A 256 -26.59 2.39 49.27
CA GLU A 256 -28.06 2.37 49.18
C GLU A 256 -28.61 1.55 48.00
N THR A 257 -27.77 1.06 47.09
CA THR A 257 -28.21 0.23 45.96
C THR A 257 -28.51 -1.24 46.34
N ALA A 258 -28.37 -1.62 47.61
CA ALA A 258 -28.81 -2.92 48.13
C ALA A 258 -30.36 -3.02 48.18
N PRO A 259 -30.97 -4.17 47.87
CA PRO A 259 -32.44 -4.29 47.78
C PRO A 259 -33.12 -4.07 49.14
N GLU A 260 -34.03 -3.10 49.20
CA GLU A 260 -34.93 -2.88 50.35
C GLU A 260 -36.04 -3.96 50.36
N GLU A 261 -36.09 -4.77 51.42
CA GLU A 261 -37.16 -5.76 51.65
C GLU A 261 -38.43 -5.17 52.34
N SER A 262 -38.52 -3.85 52.55
CA SER A 262 -39.61 -3.23 53.32
C SER A 262 -40.53 -2.32 52.51
N PRO A 263 -41.85 -2.28 52.80
CA PRO A 263 -42.82 -1.50 52.04
C PRO A 263 -42.70 0.02 52.29
N PRO A 264 -43.20 0.87 51.37
CA PRO A 264 -43.01 2.32 51.42
C PRO A 264 -43.98 2.99 52.41
N ASP A 265 -43.46 3.68 53.42
CA ASP A 265 -44.22 4.62 54.27
C ASP A 265 -44.35 6.02 53.59
N PRO A 266 -45.43 6.80 53.84
CA PRO A 266 -45.64 8.12 53.22
C PRO A 266 -45.04 9.29 54.04
N PRO A 267 -45.19 10.55 53.58
CA PRO A 267 -44.44 11.22 52.53
C PRO A 267 -43.13 11.81 53.11
N SER A 268 -42.11 10.98 53.34
CA SER A 268 -40.75 11.46 53.61
C SER A 268 -39.90 11.25 52.36
N MET A 269 -38.99 12.18 52.04
CA MET A 269 -38.07 11.99 50.92
C MET A 269 -37.25 10.73 51.15
N SER A 270 -37.22 9.81 50.17
CA SER A 270 -36.34 8.64 50.23
C SER A 270 -34.88 9.10 50.32
N SER A 271 -34.02 8.33 51.00
CA SER A 271 -32.60 8.65 51.11
C SER A 271 -31.92 8.79 49.74
N ARG A 272 -32.35 7.97 48.76
CA ARG A 272 -31.89 8.06 47.36
C ARG A 272 -32.27 9.38 46.70
N THR A 273 -33.49 9.88 46.93
CA THR A 273 -33.92 11.21 46.45
C THR A 273 -33.11 12.30 47.13
N TYR A 274 -32.87 12.19 48.45
CA TYR A 274 -32.07 13.14 49.21
C TYR A 274 -30.62 13.23 48.71
N LEU A 275 -29.95 12.10 48.51
CA LEU A 275 -28.61 12.02 47.93
C LEU A 275 -28.57 12.61 46.51
N SER A 276 -29.60 12.37 45.70
CA SER A 276 -29.71 12.98 44.37
C SER A 276 -29.93 14.49 44.40
N CYS A 277 -30.59 15.04 45.43
CA CYS A 277 -30.69 16.49 45.61
C CYS A 277 -29.35 17.08 46.04
N LEU A 278 -28.62 16.41 46.94
CA LEU A 278 -27.27 16.82 47.33
C LEU A 278 -26.29 16.76 46.14
N SER A 279 -26.37 15.73 45.30
CA SER A 279 -25.52 15.63 44.10
C SER A 279 -25.75 16.80 43.16
N ARG A 280 -27.01 17.22 42.96
CA ARG A 280 -27.34 18.41 42.17
C ARG A 280 -26.68 19.66 42.73
N SER A 281 -26.74 19.87 44.05
CA SER A 281 -26.15 21.05 44.69
C SER A 281 -24.62 21.10 44.56
N ILE A 282 -23.94 19.95 44.68
CA ILE A 282 -22.49 19.86 44.47
C ILE A 282 -22.14 20.07 42.99
N LEU A 283 -22.86 19.41 42.08
CA LEU A 283 -22.58 19.46 40.64
C LEU A 283 -22.93 20.80 40.00
N GLN A 284 -23.84 21.58 40.58
CA GLN A 284 -24.10 22.95 40.13
C GLN A 284 -22.87 23.85 40.26
N GLU A 285 -22.03 23.62 41.28
CA GLU A 285 -20.78 24.38 41.49
C GLU A 285 -19.58 23.71 40.79
N LEU A 286 -19.58 22.38 40.67
CA LEU A 286 -18.50 21.63 40.03
C LEU A 286 -18.57 21.65 38.50
N GLY A 287 -19.77 21.65 37.91
CA GLY A 287 -20.00 21.57 36.47
C GLY A 287 -19.23 22.59 35.64
N PRO A 288 -19.30 23.90 35.96
CA PRO A 288 -18.54 24.93 35.25
C PRO A 288 -17.02 24.72 35.36
N LEU A 289 -16.53 24.22 36.49
CA LEU A 289 -15.11 23.94 36.72
C LEU A 289 -14.61 22.76 35.87
N LEU A 290 -15.48 21.79 35.59
CA LEU A 290 -15.17 20.64 34.72
C LEU A 290 -15.11 21.00 33.23
N THR A 291 -15.27 22.28 32.87
CA THR A 291 -14.99 22.79 31.51
C THR A 291 -13.54 23.26 31.35
N ILE A 292 -12.81 23.44 32.45
CA ILE A 292 -11.44 23.97 32.47
C ILE A 292 -10.45 22.79 32.30
N PRO A 293 -9.64 22.75 31.22
CA PRO A 293 -8.71 21.64 30.95
C PRO A 293 -7.78 21.32 32.13
N TYR A 294 -7.26 22.36 32.80
CA TYR A 294 -6.40 22.20 33.97
C TYR A 294 -7.07 21.41 35.10
N ILE A 295 -8.36 21.64 35.35
CA ILE A 295 -9.14 20.98 36.42
C ILE A 295 -9.49 19.55 36.02
N ILE A 296 -9.82 19.33 34.75
CA ILE A 296 -10.06 17.98 34.22
C ILE A 296 -8.83 17.08 34.47
N GLU A 297 -7.64 17.57 34.12
CA GLU A 297 -6.40 16.82 34.27
C GLU A 297 -5.95 16.65 35.73
N SER A 298 -6.02 17.71 36.53
CA SER A 298 -5.46 17.70 37.89
C SER A 298 -6.42 17.21 38.98
N VAL A 299 -7.72 17.11 38.71
CA VAL A 299 -8.74 16.75 39.70
C VAL A 299 -9.67 15.65 39.21
N PHE A 300 -10.33 15.82 38.05
CA PHE A 300 -11.34 14.88 37.59
C PHE A 300 -10.77 13.52 37.17
N LEU A 301 -9.69 13.50 36.39
CA LEU A 301 -9.09 12.26 35.95
C LEU A 301 -8.44 11.43 37.08
N PRO A 302 -7.75 12.05 38.06
CA PRO A 302 -7.34 11.36 39.28
C PRO A 302 -8.52 10.71 40.02
N LEU A 303 -9.64 11.42 40.19
CA LEU A 303 -10.85 10.83 40.78
C LEU A 303 -11.32 9.59 39.99
N VAL A 304 -11.37 9.68 38.66
CA VAL A 304 -11.80 8.56 37.81
C VAL A 304 -10.85 7.35 37.93
N ASP A 305 -9.54 7.59 38.10
CA ASP A 305 -8.52 6.54 38.27
C ASP A 305 -8.64 5.84 39.64
N ASP A 306 -9.01 6.59 40.68
CA ASP A 306 -9.12 6.08 42.06
C ASP A 306 -10.45 5.34 42.34
N LEU A 307 -11.50 5.58 41.53
CA LEU A 307 -12.81 4.97 41.72
C LEU A 307 -12.90 3.50 41.25
N GLU A 308 -13.48 2.65 42.08
CA GLU A 308 -13.85 1.27 41.71
C GLU A 308 -14.87 1.25 40.55
N PRO A 309 -14.88 0.23 39.68
CA PRO A 309 -15.74 0.20 38.48
C PRO A 309 -17.24 0.44 38.74
N SER A 310 -17.78 -0.10 39.84
CA SER A 310 -19.20 0.09 40.23
C SER A 310 -19.49 1.54 40.62
N LYS A 311 -18.60 2.16 41.41
CA LYS A 311 -18.70 3.56 41.81
C LYS A 311 -18.51 4.51 40.64
N LEU A 312 -17.64 4.15 39.68
CA LEU A 312 -17.47 4.93 38.46
C LEU A 312 -18.74 4.96 37.60
N GLN A 313 -19.50 3.85 37.52
CA GLN A 313 -20.80 3.87 36.82
C GLN A 313 -21.76 4.85 37.49
N ILE A 314 -21.89 4.79 38.82
CA ILE A 314 -22.72 5.72 39.60
C ILE A 314 -22.26 7.18 39.39
N CYS A 315 -20.95 7.43 39.44
CA CYS A 315 -20.36 8.73 39.17
C CYS A 315 -20.82 9.27 37.81
N LEU A 316 -20.65 8.49 36.74
CA LEU A 316 -21.02 8.89 35.39
C LEU A 316 -22.53 9.07 35.21
N ASP A 317 -23.36 8.21 35.81
CA ASP A 317 -24.83 8.36 35.82
C ASP A 317 -25.24 9.69 36.44
N VAL A 318 -24.65 10.04 37.59
CA VAL A 318 -24.95 11.27 38.31
C VAL A 318 -24.47 12.50 37.53
N LEU A 319 -23.29 12.44 36.89
CA LEU A 319 -22.80 13.51 36.01
C LEU A 319 -23.72 13.72 34.80
N TRP A 320 -24.10 12.65 34.09
CA TRP A 320 -25.02 12.72 32.94
C TRP A 320 -26.44 13.17 33.31
N THR A 321 -26.82 13.05 34.59
CA THR A 321 -28.13 13.46 35.09
C THR A 321 -28.17 14.95 35.44
N HIS A 322 -27.11 15.48 36.07
CA HIS A 322 -27.14 16.82 36.66
C HIS A 322 -26.28 17.87 35.96
N LEU A 323 -25.24 17.47 35.21
CA LEU A 323 -24.46 18.43 34.43
C LEU A 323 -25.24 18.91 33.20
N GLU A 324 -24.98 20.15 32.80
CA GLU A 324 -25.48 20.63 31.52
C GLU A 324 -24.79 19.93 30.35
N SER A 325 -25.49 19.81 29.22
CA SER A 325 -24.97 19.10 28.03
C SER A 325 -23.62 19.65 27.55
N HIS A 326 -23.41 20.97 27.68
CA HIS A 326 -22.16 21.61 27.26
C HIS A 326 -21.00 21.34 28.22
N GLU A 327 -21.28 21.23 29.54
CA GLU A 327 -20.30 20.91 30.57
C GLU A 327 -19.84 19.46 30.44
N MET A 328 -20.79 18.53 30.32
CA MET A 328 -20.49 17.11 30.12
C MET A 328 -19.68 16.88 28.85
N LYS A 329 -20.04 17.57 27.76
CA LYS A 329 -19.29 17.55 26.50
C LYS A 329 -17.84 18.00 26.70
N ALA A 330 -17.63 19.16 27.31
CA ALA A 330 -16.30 19.70 27.55
C ALA A 330 -15.45 18.79 28.45
N CYS A 331 -16.05 18.26 29.52
CA CYS A 331 -15.39 17.33 30.44
C CYS A 331 -14.91 16.05 29.74
N LEU A 332 -15.78 15.42 28.93
CA LEU A 332 -15.44 14.20 28.19
C LEU A 332 -14.43 14.45 27.06
N GLU A 333 -14.59 15.54 26.30
CA GLU A 333 -13.65 15.91 25.24
C GLU A 333 -12.27 16.23 25.81
N GLY A 334 -12.19 17.02 26.89
CA GLY A 334 -10.95 17.32 27.60
C GLY A 334 -10.28 16.07 28.15
N SER A 335 -11.07 15.15 28.72
CA SER A 335 -10.57 13.85 29.19
C SER A 335 -9.92 13.04 28.07
N VAL A 336 -10.58 12.90 26.92
CA VAL A 336 -10.02 12.16 25.77
C VAL A 336 -8.78 12.86 25.19
N VAL A 337 -8.76 14.19 25.12
CA VAL A 337 -7.60 14.96 24.65
C VAL A 337 -6.40 14.73 25.56
N TYR A 338 -6.58 14.77 26.89
CA TYR A 338 -5.52 14.43 27.84
C TYR A 338 -5.03 12.99 27.66
N LEU A 339 -5.94 12.01 27.67
CA LEU A 339 -5.59 10.60 27.52
C LEU A 339 -4.83 10.36 26.21
N LEU A 340 -5.19 11.06 25.14
CA LEU A 340 -4.50 10.98 23.86
C LEU A 340 -3.10 11.63 23.92
N SER A 341 -2.98 12.79 24.57
CA SER A 341 -1.68 13.44 24.80
C SER A 341 -0.74 12.55 25.60
N ALA A 342 -1.27 11.91 26.66
CA ALA A 342 -0.54 10.96 27.47
C ALA A 342 -0.14 9.71 26.67
N PHE A 343 -1.08 9.13 25.92
CA PHE A 343 -0.84 7.97 25.06
C PHE A 343 0.20 8.25 23.95
N ARG A 344 0.24 9.48 23.43
CA ARG A 344 1.19 9.88 22.37
C ARG A 344 2.61 10.05 22.88
N HIS A 345 2.87 9.99 24.16
CA HIS A 345 4.22 10.14 24.67
C HIS A 345 5.13 8.98 24.24
N VAL A 346 6.40 9.28 23.95
CA VAL A 346 7.40 8.26 23.64
C VAL A 346 7.81 7.59 24.95
N SER A 347 7.57 6.28 25.08
CA SER A 347 7.95 5.54 26.29
C SER A 347 9.46 5.33 26.33
N LEU A 348 10.08 5.66 27.47
CA LEU A 348 11.47 5.30 27.77
C LEU A 348 11.61 3.90 28.37
N ARG A 349 10.49 3.31 28.80
CA ARG A 349 10.43 1.99 29.42
C ARG A 349 9.68 1.02 28.53
N LEU A 350 10.10 -0.23 28.55
CA LEU A 350 9.50 -1.30 27.74
C LEU A 350 8.06 -1.64 28.17
N ASP A 351 7.66 -1.33 29.40
CA ASP A 351 6.32 -1.62 29.96
C ASP A 351 5.21 -0.64 29.52
N TYR A 352 5.52 0.37 28.70
CA TYR A 352 4.56 1.33 28.13
C TYR A 352 3.52 1.89 29.13
N PRO A 353 3.93 2.41 30.31
CA PRO A 353 3.02 2.69 31.41
C PRO A 353 1.95 3.73 31.07
N ASP A 354 2.33 4.78 30.34
CA ASP A 354 1.41 5.86 29.92
C ASP A 354 0.35 5.35 28.94
N GLN A 355 0.73 4.48 27.98
CA GLN A 355 -0.22 3.89 27.03
C GLN A 355 -1.18 2.95 27.75
N CYS A 356 -0.67 2.07 28.61
CA CYS A 356 -1.47 1.14 29.40
C CYS A 356 -2.46 1.87 30.31
N ARG A 357 -2.01 2.89 31.06
CA ARG A 357 -2.89 3.70 31.92
C ARG A 357 -3.97 4.42 31.11
N SER A 358 -3.59 5.04 29.99
CA SER A 358 -4.53 5.78 29.14
C SER A 358 -5.61 4.87 28.55
N LEU A 359 -5.25 3.66 28.11
CA LEU A 359 -6.20 2.67 27.60
C LEU A 359 -7.13 2.16 28.70
N ARG A 360 -6.60 1.82 29.90
CA ARG A 360 -7.44 1.36 31.02
C ARG A 360 -8.47 2.41 31.42
N LEU A 361 -8.06 3.67 31.55
CA LEU A 361 -8.96 4.78 31.88
C LEU A 361 -10.02 5.01 30.80
N LEU A 362 -9.61 5.05 29.53
CA LEU A 362 -10.55 5.21 28.42
C LEU A 362 -11.56 4.06 28.34
N THR A 363 -11.09 2.82 28.49
CA THR A 363 -11.97 1.64 28.51
C THR A 363 -12.94 1.70 29.69
N SER A 364 -12.48 2.06 30.89
CA SER A 364 -13.34 2.21 32.07
C SER A 364 -14.44 3.26 31.88
N LEU A 365 -14.11 4.43 31.30
CA LEU A 365 -15.10 5.45 30.92
C LEU A 365 -16.11 4.91 29.88
N CYS A 366 -15.63 4.12 28.91
CA CYS A 366 -16.44 3.54 27.86
C CYS A 366 -17.22 2.28 28.28
N ARG A 367 -17.04 1.77 29.49
CA ARG A 367 -17.94 0.73 30.04
C ARG A 367 -19.33 1.29 30.34
N HIS A 368 -19.43 2.60 30.60
CA HIS A 368 -20.71 3.29 30.77
C HIS A 368 -21.39 3.55 29.40
N PRO A 369 -22.59 3.02 29.14
CA PRO A 369 -23.22 3.05 27.81
C PRO A 369 -23.40 4.46 27.23
N ARG A 370 -23.97 5.39 28.01
CA ARG A 370 -24.25 6.76 27.53
C ARG A 370 -22.96 7.53 27.22
N THR A 371 -21.91 7.32 28.02
CA THR A 371 -20.57 7.90 27.77
C THR A 371 -19.97 7.32 26.49
N ARG A 372 -19.99 5.99 26.33
CA ARG A 372 -19.45 5.30 25.16
C ARG A 372 -20.11 5.76 23.86
N GLN A 373 -21.44 5.76 23.80
CA GLN A 373 -22.20 6.18 22.61
C GLN A 373 -21.87 7.62 22.23
N TYR A 374 -21.81 8.52 23.22
CA TYR A 374 -21.43 9.92 23.01
C TYR A 374 -20.00 10.05 22.43
N LEU A 375 -19.02 9.36 23.03
CA LEU A 375 -17.62 9.41 22.61
C LEU A 375 -17.43 8.85 21.20
N LEU A 376 -18.09 7.74 20.86
CA LEU A 376 -18.07 7.15 19.51
C LEU A 376 -18.67 8.10 18.47
N GLN A 377 -19.80 8.73 18.80
CA GLN A 377 -20.53 9.55 17.85
C GLN A 377 -19.84 10.90 17.59
N ASN A 378 -19.23 11.50 18.61
CA ASN A 378 -18.83 12.91 18.57
C ASN A 378 -17.33 13.17 18.76
N VAL A 379 -16.58 12.28 19.42
CA VAL A 379 -15.21 12.60 19.89
C VAL A 379 -14.13 11.73 19.22
N LEU A 380 -14.28 10.42 19.25
CA LEU A 380 -13.21 9.46 18.91
C LEU A 380 -12.90 9.42 17.40
N PHE A 381 -13.89 9.55 16.54
CA PHE A 381 -13.70 9.47 15.09
C PHE A 381 -13.38 10.82 14.42
N ASP A 382 -13.40 11.93 15.16
CA ASP A 382 -12.96 13.22 14.65
C ASP A 382 -11.42 13.26 14.55
N ARG A 383 -10.89 13.72 13.39
CA ARG A 383 -9.46 13.98 13.14
C ARG A 383 -8.50 12.90 13.69
N VAL A 384 -8.72 11.63 13.31
CA VAL A 384 -7.87 10.44 13.57
C VAL A 384 -7.60 10.05 15.04
N ARG A 385 -8.36 10.55 16.03
CA ARG A 385 -8.13 10.23 17.46
C ARG A 385 -8.24 8.73 17.76
N PHE A 386 -9.28 8.06 17.25
CA PHE A 386 -9.49 6.61 17.37
C PHE A 386 -8.25 5.83 16.95
N ALA A 387 -7.75 6.09 15.75
CA ALA A 387 -6.61 5.35 15.19
C ALA A 387 -5.36 5.49 16.08
N ASN A 388 -5.14 6.67 16.69
CA ASN A 388 -3.99 6.88 17.57
C ASN A 388 -3.99 5.97 18.81
N PHE A 389 -5.14 5.71 19.45
CA PHE A 389 -5.21 4.81 20.60
C PHE A 389 -4.92 3.34 20.23
N ILE A 390 -5.05 2.97 18.95
CA ILE A 390 -4.80 1.61 18.47
C ILE A 390 -3.34 1.42 17.99
N HIS A 391 -2.53 2.48 18.00
CA HIS A 391 -1.12 2.42 17.61
C HIS A 391 -0.23 2.05 18.80
N VAL A 392 0.71 1.13 18.60
CA VAL A 392 1.80 0.91 19.56
C VAL A 392 3.00 1.73 19.10
N LYS A 393 3.49 2.64 19.93
CA LYS A 393 4.67 3.44 19.56
C LYS A 393 5.98 2.66 19.76
N PRO A 394 6.96 2.80 18.85
CA PRO A 394 8.31 2.30 19.09
C PRO A 394 8.97 3.05 20.25
N LEU A 395 9.96 2.41 20.89
CA LEU A 395 10.82 3.06 21.89
C LEU A 395 11.73 4.09 21.22
N ASP A 396 12.39 4.92 22.04
CA ASP A 396 13.45 5.78 21.54
C ASP A 396 14.70 4.95 21.17
N GLU A 397 15.62 5.54 20.38
CA GLU A 397 16.82 4.83 19.94
C GLU A 397 17.68 4.36 21.12
N ALA A 398 17.77 5.15 22.19
CA ALA A 398 18.50 4.79 23.40
C ALA A 398 17.89 3.54 24.07
N GLY A 399 16.57 3.52 24.27
CA GLY A 399 15.87 2.35 24.82
C GLY A 399 16.01 1.11 23.93
N PHE A 400 16.05 1.28 22.59
CA PHE A 400 16.34 0.16 21.70
C PHE A 400 17.79 -0.33 21.77
N VAL A 401 18.77 0.55 21.99
CA VAL A 401 20.17 0.13 22.18
C VAL A 401 20.30 -0.70 23.46
N ASP A 402 19.61 -0.31 24.53
CA ASP A 402 19.63 -1.04 25.80
C ASP A 402 18.98 -2.43 25.71
N ILE A 403 17.90 -2.57 24.92
CA ILE A 403 17.20 -3.85 24.75
C ILE A 403 17.85 -4.73 23.67
N VAL A 404 18.28 -4.12 22.56
CA VAL A 404 18.89 -4.80 21.40
C VAL A 404 20.36 -4.37 21.32
N GLU A 405 21.13 -4.82 22.32
CA GLU A 405 22.56 -4.54 22.44
C GLU A 405 23.33 -5.10 21.23
N LYS A 406 23.04 -6.37 20.89
CA LYS A 406 23.66 -7.10 19.78
C LYS A 406 22.71 -7.19 18.59
N THR A 407 23.10 -6.57 17.48
CA THR A 407 22.33 -6.57 16.24
C THR A 407 22.64 -7.79 15.36
N TRP A 408 21.62 -8.25 14.63
CA TRP A 408 21.74 -9.37 13.70
C TRP A 408 20.92 -9.10 12.43
N TRP A 409 21.45 -9.57 11.29
CA TRP A 409 20.78 -9.60 10.00
C TRP A 409 21.30 -10.77 9.16
N GLU A 410 20.49 -11.22 8.21
CA GLU A 410 20.84 -12.34 7.34
C GLU A 410 21.94 -11.95 6.33
N THR A 411 22.88 -12.85 6.09
CA THR A 411 24.01 -12.65 5.17
C THR A 411 24.15 -13.87 4.25
N THR A 412 24.36 -13.62 2.95
CA THR A 412 24.60 -14.68 1.95
C THR A 412 25.84 -14.31 1.14
N PRO A 413 26.98 -15.03 1.28
CA PRO A 413 27.25 -16.15 2.19
C PRO A 413 27.24 -15.71 3.68
N GLN A 414 27.08 -16.68 4.59
CA GLN A 414 26.97 -16.42 6.03
C GLN A 414 28.25 -15.80 6.62
N ASP A 415 28.12 -14.64 7.26
CA ASP A 415 29.18 -13.97 8.01
C ASP A 415 29.11 -14.42 9.49
N LEU A 416 30.07 -15.25 9.90
CA LEU A 416 30.16 -15.79 11.26
C LEU A 416 30.22 -14.71 12.35
N SER A 417 30.76 -13.52 12.03
CA SER A 417 30.86 -12.42 13.01
C SER A 417 29.51 -11.84 13.41
N VAL A 418 28.53 -11.89 12.49
CA VAL A 418 27.16 -11.43 12.74
C VAL A 418 26.32 -12.58 13.29
N GLU A 419 26.51 -13.80 12.80
CA GLU A 419 25.67 -14.96 13.17
C GLU A 419 25.73 -15.31 14.66
N VAL A 420 26.86 -15.03 15.34
CA VAL A 420 27.00 -15.20 16.80
C VAL A 420 25.96 -14.37 17.58
N ASN A 421 25.48 -13.25 17.02
CA ASN A 421 24.50 -12.39 17.68
C ASN A 421 23.05 -12.87 17.53
N ARG A 422 22.78 -13.88 16.69
CA ARG A 422 21.42 -14.30 16.31
C ARG A 422 20.54 -14.67 17.50
N GLN A 423 21.06 -15.42 18.46
CA GLN A 423 20.29 -15.87 19.62
C GLN A 423 19.90 -14.67 20.50
N SER A 424 20.87 -13.86 20.91
CA SER A 424 20.66 -12.66 21.72
C SER A 424 19.69 -11.67 21.07
N TYR A 425 19.79 -11.47 19.75
CA TYR A 425 18.85 -10.63 19.00
C TYR A 425 17.43 -11.21 18.98
N THR A 426 17.29 -12.54 18.87
CA THR A 426 15.97 -13.20 18.87
C THR A 426 15.32 -13.13 20.25
N ASP A 427 16.09 -13.31 21.32
CA ASP A 427 15.60 -13.17 22.70
C ASP A 427 15.13 -11.74 22.99
N ALA A 428 15.85 -10.74 22.48
CA ALA A 428 15.43 -9.34 22.56
C ALA A 428 14.11 -9.08 21.79
N CYS A 429 13.94 -9.67 20.60
CA CYS A 429 12.69 -9.58 19.84
C CYS A 429 11.50 -10.16 20.60
N GLU A 430 11.65 -11.33 21.25
CA GLU A 430 10.59 -11.95 22.05
C GLU A 430 10.26 -11.13 23.31
N THR A 431 11.27 -10.50 23.91
CA THR A 431 11.08 -9.58 25.04
C THR A 431 10.25 -8.37 24.64
N ILE A 432 10.55 -7.76 23.48
CA ILE A 432 9.75 -6.66 22.92
C ILE A 432 8.32 -7.12 22.64
N LYS A 433 8.16 -8.31 22.04
CA LYS A 433 6.85 -8.89 21.71
C LYS A 433 5.99 -9.09 22.96
N SER A 434 6.56 -9.62 24.04
CA SER A 434 5.84 -9.84 25.30
C SER A 434 5.28 -8.54 25.87
N ALA A 435 6.08 -7.47 25.86
CA ALA A 435 5.66 -6.16 26.34
C ALA A 435 4.57 -5.51 25.46
N ILE A 436 4.68 -5.65 24.13
CA ILE A 436 3.66 -5.18 23.19
C ILE A 436 2.34 -5.93 23.38
N ALA A 437 2.39 -7.23 23.70
CA ALA A 437 1.18 -8.05 23.87
C ALA A 437 0.25 -7.53 24.98
N GLU A 438 0.78 -6.94 26.06
CA GLU A 438 -0.04 -6.33 27.11
C GLU A 438 -0.82 -5.11 26.59
N VAL A 439 -0.14 -4.23 25.84
CA VAL A 439 -0.78 -3.06 25.22
C VAL A 439 -1.83 -3.52 24.20
N GLU A 440 -1.52 -4.52 23.39
CA GLU A 440 -2.45 -5.08 22.41
C GLU A 440 -3.71 -5.67 23.06
N ALA A 441 -3.58 -6.35 24.20
CA ALA A 441 -4.71 -6.89 24.93
C ALA A 441 -5.67 -5.78 25.40
N LEU A 442 -5.13 -4.67 25.92
CA LEU A 442 -5.93 -3.49 26.31
C LEU A 442 -6.60 -2.81 25.11
N GLN A 443 -5.91 -2.74 23.97
CA GLN A 443 -6.50 -2.20 22.72
C GLN A 443 -7.66 -3.07 22.22
N VAL A 444 -7.52 -4.39 22.30
CA VAL A 444 -8.59 -5.32 21.91
C VAL A 444 -9.77 -5.23 22.89
N ASP A 445 -9.54 -5.11 24.20
CA ASP A 445 -10.60 -4.89 25.19
C ASP A 445 -11.37 -3.60 24.94
N LEU A 446 -10.66 -2.52 24.57
CA LEU A 446 -11.28 -1.26 24.17
C LEU A 446 -12.16 -1.42 22.91
N LEU A 447 -11.67 -2.14 21.89
CA LEU A 447 -12.45 -2.40 20.66
C LEU A 447 -13.68 -3.25 20.93
N ILE A 448 -13.56 -4.30 21.75
CA ILE A 448 -14.71 -5.12 22.17
C ILE A 448 -15.74 -4.26 22.90
N THR A 449 -15.28 -3.34 23.76
CA THR A 449 -16.14 -2.38 24.45
C THR A 449 -16.86 -1.45 23.46
N PHE A 450 -16.18 -0.95 22.42
CA PHE A 450 -16.80 -0.14 21.37
C PHE A 450 -17.81 -0.92 20.51
N LEU A 451 -17.61 -2.23 20.36
CA LEU A 451 -18.44 -3.13 19.59
C LEU A 451 -19.54 -3.81 20.42
N ASP A 452 -19.89 -3.26 21.59
CA ASP A 452 -21.02 -3.72 22.39
C ASP A 452 -22.34 -3.54 21.63
N ASN A 453 -23.19 -4.57 21.65
CA ASN A 453 -24.48 -4.61 20.98
C ASN A 453 -25.66 -4.76 21.95
N SER A 454 -25.38 -4.84 23.25
CA SER A 454 -26.40 -5.01 24.29
C SER A 454 -27.04 -3.69 24.75
N ASP A 455 -26.51 -2.55 24.31
CA ASP A 455 -26.87 -1.22 24.80
C ASP A 455 -27.77 -0.40 23.86
N GLY A 456 -28.33 -1.04 22.83
CA GLY A 456 -29.34 -0.45 21.97
C GLY A 456 -30.71 -0.41 22.65
N THR A 457 -31.43 0.71 22.53
CA THR A 457 -32.79 0.86 23.08
C THR A 457 -33.80 1.10 21.96
N SER A 458 -35.10 1.14 22.26
CA SER A 458 -36.13 1.45 21.24
C SER A 458 -35.96 2.83 20.59
N THR A 459 -35.19 3.73 21.20
CA THR A 459 -34.95 5.10 20.72
C THR A 459 -33.51 5.37 20.30
N THR A 460 -32.55 4.56 20.76
CA THR A 460 -31.12 4.74 20.49
C THR A 460 -30.50 3.50 19.84
N SER A 461 -29.60 3.73 18.89
CA SER A 461 -28.80 2.67 18.27
C SER A 461 -27.78 2.08 19.25
N SER A 462 -27.44 0.80 19.07
CA SER A 462 -26.33 0.19 19.82
C SER A 462 -24.98 0.85 19.54
N SER A 463 -24.02 0.71 20.47
CA SER A 463 -22.65 1.18 20.28
C SER A 463 -22.00 0.56 19.04
N ARG A 464 -22.23 -0.74 18.79
CA ARG A 464 -21.76 -1.44 17.59
C ARG A 464 -22.25 -0.77 16.32
N THR A 465 -23.53 -0.45 16.21
CA THR A 465 -24.09 0.21 15.02
C THR A 465 -23.46 1.59 14.78
N ILE A 466 -23.23 2.36 15.85
CA ILE A 466 -22.54 3.66 15.75
C ILE A 466 -21.10 3.46 15.28
N PHE A 467 -20.38 2.51 15.87
CA PHE A 467 -19.00 2.20 15.52
C PHE A 467 -18.88 1.81 14.04
N LEU A 468 -19.70 0.88 13.55
CA LEU A 468 -19.66 0.40 12.16
C LEU A 468 -19.85 1.54 11.15
N LYS A 469 -20.87 2.39 11.34
CA LYS A 469 -21.10 3.55 10.47
C LYS A 469 -19.90 4.50 10.46
N LYS A 470 -19.34 4.81 11.64
CA LYS A 470 -18.18 5.70 11.77
C LYS A 470 -16.91 5.08 11.19
N PHE A 471 -16.71 3.78 11.40
CA PHE A 471 -15.55 3.04 10.90
C PHE A 471 -15.59 2.93 9.38
N ARG A 472 -16.72 2.58 8.76
CA ARG A 472 -16.87 2.58 7.30
C ARG A 472 -16.52 3.94 6.68
N ARG A 473 -17.02 5.03 7.26
CA ARG A 473 -16.64 6.38 6.83
C ARG A 473 -15.13 6.63 6.97
N PHE A 474 -14.53 6.19 8.08
CA PHE A 474 -13.08 6.27 8.26
C PHE A 474 -12.31 5.47 7.20
N VAL A 475 -12.77 4.28 6.79
CA VAL A 475 -12.17 3.49 5.71
C VAL A 475 -12.29 4.23 4.37
N GLN A 476 -13.46 4.79 4.06
CA GLN A 476 -13.71 5.59 2.85
C GLN A 476 -12.83 6.84 2.75
N GLU A 477 -12.65 7.56 3.87
CA GLU A 477 -11.75 8.73 3.89
C GLU A 477 -10.29 8.34 3.62
N ASN A 478 -9.85 7.17 4.11
CA ASN A 478 -8.50 6.64 3.87
C ASN A 478 -8.32 6.06 2.45
N LEU A 479 -9.40 5.64 1.77
CA LEU A 479 -9.38 5.25 0.35
C LEU A 479 -9.02 6.45 -0.54
N ILE A 480 -9.55 7.64 -0.24
CA ILE A 480 -9.37 8.86 -1.04
C ILE A 480 -8.07 9.59 -0.69
N ALA A 481 -7.76 9.73 0.61
CA ALA A 481 -6.57 10.40 1.08
C ALA A 481 -5.94 9.60 2.22
N SER A 482 -4.71 9.11 2.04
CA SER A 482 -3.96 8.37 3.07
C SER A 482 -3.54 9.31 4.22
N ARG A 483 -4.50 9.68 5.08
CA ARG A 483 -4.31 10.61 6.20
C ARG A 483 -3.77 9.95 7.46
N THR A 484 -3.85 8.62 7.55
CA THR A 484 -3.39 7.85 8.71
C THR A 484 -1.95 7.38 8.53
N PRO A 485 -1.06 7.57 9.52
CA PRO A 485 0.31 7.07 9.45
C PRO A 485 0.40 5.54 9.28
N LEU A 486 1.52 5.11 8.70
CA LEU A 486 1.80 3.74 8.25
C LEU A 486 1.61 2.69 9.36
N GLN A 487 2.25 2.86 10.52
CA GLN A 487 2.22 1.86 11.60
C GLN A 487 0.82 1.72 12.24
N ILE A 488 0.08 2.83 12.30
CA ILE A 488 -1.25 2.89 12.93
C ILE A 488 -2.25 1.99 12.18
N THR A 489 -2.20 2.05 10.86
CA THR A 489 -3.12 1.31 9.97
C THR A 489 -2.97 -0.20 10.15
N VAL A 490 -1.74 -0.70 10.14
CA VAL A 490 -1.46 -2.14 10.29
C VAL A 490 -1.84 -2.63 11.68
N CYS A 491 -1.53 -1.84 12.71
CA CYS A 491 -1.96 -2.16 14.06
C CYS A 491 -3.48 -2.30 14.12
N CYS A 492 -4.20 -1.24 13.74
CA CYS A 492 -5.66 -1.19 13.73
C CYS A 492 -6.30 -2.41 13.06
N PHE A 493 -5.84 -2.76 11.86
CA PHE A 493 -6.32 -3.94 11.14
C PHE A 493 -6.22 -5.23 11.97
N HIS A 494 -5.06 -5.52 12.54
CA HIS A 494 -4.87 -6.75 13.32
C HIS A 494 -5.71 -6.79 14.59
N ARG A 495 -5.89 -5.66 15.29
CA ARG A 495 -6.66 -5.63 16.55
C ARG A 495 -8.15 -5.75 16.27
N LEU A 496 -8.65 -5.11 15.21
CA LEU A 496 -10.02 -5.29 14.74
C LEU A 496 -10.31 -6.73 14.34
N LEU A 497 -9.38 -7.38 13.64
CA LEU A 497 -9.54 -8.79 13.26
C LEU A 497 -9.59 -9.73 14.47
N VAL A 498 -8.77 -9.48 15.49
CA VAL A 498 -8.83 -10.23 16.76
C VAL A 498 -10.15 -9.97 17.50
N ALA A 499 -10.58 -8.70 17.61
CA ALA A 499 -11.85 -8.35 18.23
C ALA A 499 -13.03 -9.00 17.51
N PHE A 500 -13.05 -8.97 16.17
CA PHE A 500 -14.06 -9.67 15.35
C PHE A 500 -14.09 -11.16 15.71
N ARG A 501 -12.95 -11.84 15.74
CA ARG A 501 -12.90 -13.28 16.02
C ARG A 501 -13.45 -13.64 17.40
N ILE A 502 -13.08 -12.87 18.43
CA ILE A 502 -13.60 -13.07 19.80
C ILE A 502 -15.12 -12.89 19.82
N LEU A 503 -15.63 -11.83 19.19
CA LEU A 503 -17.07 -11.55 19.14
C LEU A 503 -17.83 -12.60 18.33
N TRP A 504 -17.29 -13.05 17.20
CA TRP A 504 -17.90 -14.08 16.36
C TRP A 504 -18.01 -15.42 17.08
N GLU A 505 -16.93 -15.85 17.75
CA GLU A 505 -16.93 -17.08 18.54
C GLU A 505 -17.92 -17.00 19.72
N ARG A 506 -18.04 -15.82 20.36
CA ARG A 506 -18.92 -15.60 21.51
C ARG A 506 -20.41 -15.45 21.15
N GLU A 507 -20.73 -14.77 20.07
CA GLU A 507 -22.12 -14.36 19.74
C GLU A 507 -22.76 -15.19 18.62
N VAL A 508 -21.97 -15.74 17.70
CA VAL A 508 -22.50 -16.46 16.51
C VAL A 508 -22.11 -17.93 16.54
N GLY A 509 -20.84 -18.24 16.77
CA GLY A 509 -20.34 -19.61 16.95
C GLY A 509 -20.36 -20.50 15.69
N ILE A 510 -20.59 -19.93 14.50
CA ILE A 510 -20.64 -20.69 13.23
C ILE A 510 -19.24 -20.77 12.62
N SER A 511 -18.83 -21.99 12.21
CA SER A 511 -17.57 -22.26 11.51
C SER A 511 -17.82 -23.24 10.34
N PRO A 512 -17.18 -23.06 9.16
CA PRO A 512 -16.21 -22.01 8.83
C PRO A 512 -16.85 -20.64 8.59
N VAL A 513 -16.09 -19.57 8.81
CA VAL A 513 -16.53 -18.18 8.61
C VAL A 513 -16.36 -17.79 7.14
N PHE A 514 -17.40 -17.26 6.52
CA PHE A 514 -17.39 -16.66 5.18
C PHE A 514 -18.53 -15.66 5.04
N VAL A 515 -18.43 -14.75 4.07
CA VAL A 515 -19.52 -13.81 3.76
C VAL A 515 -20.47 -14.47 2.77
N PRO A 516 -21.77 -14.67 3.11
CA PRO A 516 -22.73 -15.25 2.18
C PRO A 516 -22.93 -14.39 0.94
N CYS A 517 -23.08 -14.99 -0.24
CA CYS A 517 -23.22 -14.23 -1.50
C CYS A 517 -24.45 -13.33 -1.52
N ARG A 518 -25.51 -13.71 -0.79
CA ARG A 518 -26.74 -12.94 -0.62
C ARG A 518 -26.50 -11.49 -0.17
N VAL A 519 -25.54 -11.29 0.73
CA VAL A 519 -25.16 -9.99 1.31
C VAL A 519 -24.73 -8.99 0.23
N PHE A 520 -24.25 -9.46 -0.93
CA PHE A 520 -23.74 -8.59 -1.99
C PHE A 520 -24.85 -7.97 -2.86
N TYR A 521 -26.08 -8.49 -2.79
CA TYR A 521 -27.20 -8.07 -3.62
C TYR A 521 -28.51 -7.80 -2.86
N ASP A 522 -28.60 -8.13 -1.56
CA ASP A 522 -29.77 -7.84 -0.72
C ASP A 522 -29.74 -6.46 -0.04
N SER A 523 -28.68 -5.66 -0.25
CA SER A 523 -28.48 -4.35 0.39
C SER A 523 -28.42 -4.39 1.92
N SER A 524 -28.13 -5.54 2.54
CA SER A 524 -27.85 -5.60 3.98
C SER A 524 -26.59 -4.83 4.35
N ILE A 525 -25.63 -4.74 3.42
CA ILE A 525 -24.43 -3.92 3.51
C ILE A 525 -24.45 -2.89 2.37
N ASN A 526 -24.09 -1.64 2.69
CA ASN A 526 -24.03 -0.57 1.71
C ASN A 526 -22.69 -0.55 0.98
N TYR A 527 -22.71 -0.93 -0.29
CA TYR A 527 -21.55 -0.88 -1.19
C TYR A 527 -21.65 0.24 -2.25
N SER A 528 -22.32 1.34 -1.93
CA SER A 528 -22.35 2.51 -2.81
C SER A 528 -20.92 2.88 -3.22
N ASP A 529 -20.72 3.18 -4.50
CA ASP A 529 -19.43 3.57 -5.10
C ASP A 529 -18.37 2.45 -5.27
N ILE A 530 -18.72 1.18 -5.06
CA ILE A 530 -17.82 0.04 -5.28
C ILE A 530 -18.29 -0.82 -6.48
N ASP A 531 -17.40 -1.04 -7.44
CA ASP A 531 -17.64 -1.86 -8.62
C ASP A 531 -17.80 -3.36 -8.27
N ARG A 532 -18.48 -4.10 -9.16
CA ARG A 532 -18.69 -5.55 -9.00
C ARG A 532 -17.90 -6.34 -10.03
N LEU A 533 -17.73 -7.63 -9.80
CA LEU A 533 -17.15 -8.55 -10.79
C LEU A 533 -17.86 -8.47 -12.14
N GLY A 534 -19.19 -8.33 -12.15
CA GLY A 534 -20.00 -8.19 -13.36
C GLY A 534 -20.08 -6.77 -13.94
N GLY A 535 -19.42 -5.78 -13.33
CA GLY A 535 -19.48 -4.37 -13.70
C GLY A 535 -20.30 -3.52 -12.72
N VAL A 536 -20.92 -2.45 -13.21
CA VAL A 536 -21.63 -1.47 -12.36
C VAL A 536 -22.91 -2.08 -11.76
N LEU A 537 -23.14 -1.87 -10.47
CA LEU A 537 -24.28 -2.44 -9.73
C LEU A 537 -25.65 -2.09 -10.32
N SER A 538 -25.83 -0.86 -10.82
CA SER A 538 -27.09 -0.42 -11.44
C SER A 538 -27.45 -1.23 -12.70
N TYR A 539 -26.44 -1.55 -13.53
CA TYR A 539 -26.60 -2.40 -14.71
C TYR A 539 -26.95 -3.84 -14.31
N LEU A 540 -26.28 -4.38 -13.29
CA LEU A 540 -26.54 -5.73 -12.80
C LEU A 540 -27.95 -5.88 -12.24
N ASN A 541 -28.39 -4.94 -11.41
CA ASN A 541 -29.75 -4.92 -10.87
C ASN A 541 -30.82 -4.89 -11.97
N LYS A 542 -30.59 -4.13 -13.05
CA LYS A 542 -31.51 -4.08 -14.20
C LYS A 542 -31.50 -5.37 -15.02
N THR A 543 -30.31 -5.92 -15.29
CA THR A 543 -30.12 -7.09 -16.17
C THR A 543 -30.62 -8.38 -15.52
N TYR A 544 -30.41 -8.53 -14.21
CA TYR A 544 -30.73 -9.75 -13.45
C TYR A 544 -31.96 -9.57 -12.53
N LYS A 545 -32.85 -8.61 -12.81
CA LYS A 545 -34.04 -8.30 -11.98
C LYS A 545 -34.85 -9.55 -11.64
N ASN A 546 -35.12 -10.42 -12.61
CA ASN A 546 -35.93 -11.63 -12.41
C ASN A 546 -35.27 -12.63 -11.45
N GLU A 547 -33.95 -12.78 -11.52
CA GLU A 547 -33.21 -13.64 -10.60
C GLU A 547 -33.18 -13.03 -9.19
N LEU A 548 -33.03 -11.71 -9.07
CA LEU A 548 -33.13 -11.02 -7.78
C LEU A 548 -34.51 -11.20 -7.13
N ILE A 549 -35.61 -11.13 -7.91
CA ILE A 549 -36.96 -11.44 -7.41
C ILE A 549 -37.06 -12.89 -6.94
N HIS A 550 -36.46 -13.83 -7.66
CA HIS A 550 -36.45 -15.24 -7.28
C HIS A 550 -35.73 -15.49 -5.93
N HIS A 551 -34.60 -14.80 -5.71
CA HIS A 551 -33.79 -14.99 -4.49
C HIS A 551 -34.26 -14.16 -3.29
N LEU A 552 -34.74 -12.93 -3.50
CA LEU A 552 -35.11 -11.99 -2.43
C LEU A 552 -36.61 -11.90 -2.17
N GLY A 553 -37.44 -12.29 -3.14
CA GLY A 553 -38.88 -12.05 -3.16
C GLY A 553 -39.25 -10.70 -3.81
N PRO A 554 -40.51 -10.55 -4.26
CA PRO A 554 -40.97 -9.34 -4.96
C PRO A 554 -41.07 -8.10 -4.04
N ASP A 555 -41.32 -8.30 -2.74
CA ASP A 555 -41.55 -7.20 -1.78
C ASP A 555 -40.27 -6.66 -1.13
N HIS A 556 -39.10 -7.10 -1.59
CA HIS A 556 -37.81 -6.71 -1.00
C HIS A 556 -37.42 -5.27 -1.36
N GLU A 557 -36.79 -4.52 -0.44
CA GLU A 557 -36.46 -3.08 -0.62
C GLU A 557 -35.69 -2.80 -1.92
N VAL A 558 -34.71 -3.65 -2.27
CA VAL A 558 -33.94 -3.57 -3.53
C VAL A 558 -34.85 -3.62 -4.76
N ILE A 559 -35.83 -4.53 -4.79
CA ILE A 559 -36.75 -4.68 -5.92
C ILE A 559 -37.69 -3.47 -6.00
N LEU A 560 -38.25 -3.06 -4.87
CA LEU A 560 -39.11 -1.88 -4.78
C LEU A 560 -38.39 -0.60 -5.20
N SER A 561 -37.10 -0.49 -4.89
CA SER A 561 -36.24 0.63 -5.29
C SER A 561 -36.00 0.66 -6.81
N LEU A 562 -35.86 -0.51 -7.44
CA LEU A 562 -35.72 -0.63 -8.90
C LEU A 562 -37.01 -0.26 -9.65
N GLU A 563 -38.16 -0.53 -9.04
CA GLU A 563 -39.48 -0.19 -9.59
C GLU A 563 -39.73 1.32 -9.52
N LYS A 564 -39.41 1.95 -8.38
CA LYS A 564 -39.47 3.41 -8.25
C LYS A 564 -38.53 4.15 -9.21
N ALA A 565 -37.36 3.58 -9.51
CA ALA A 565 -36.41 4.15 -10.47
C ALA A 565 -36.82 3.94 -11.94
N THR A 566 -37.73 3.02 -12.23
CA THR A 566 -38.28 2.82 -13.58
C THR A 566 -39.48 3.74 -13.86
N ASP A 567 -40.28 4.06 -12.85
CA ASP A 567 -41.42 4.99 -12.98
C ASP A 567 -41.01 6.47 -13.18
N THR A 568 -39.85 6.88 -12.67
CA THR A 568 -39.32 8.25 -12.86
C THR A 568 -38.75 8.52 -14.25
N ASN A 569 -38.62 7.50 -15.12
CA ASN A 569 -38.22 7.68 -16.53
C ASN A 569 -39.40 7.96 -17.47
N THR A 570 -40.62 8.05 -16.96
CA THR A 570 -41.79 8.56 -17.70
C THR A 570 -42.10 9.99 -17.25
N PHE A 571 -41.36 10.99 -17.77
CA PHE A 571 -41.77 12.39 -17.64
C PHE A 571 -42.09 13.04 -18.98
N VAL A 572 -43.40 13.27 -19.10
CA VAL A 572 -44.11 14.20 -19.98
C VAL A 572 -43.43 15.57 -19.97
N GLY A 573 -43.28 16.17 -21.15
CA GLY A 573 -42.68 17.49 -21.33
C GLY A 573 -43.44 18.61 -20.62
N GLY A 574 -42.72 19.38 -19.81
CA GLY A 574 -43.14 20.65 -19.22
C GLY A 574 -41.92 21.34 -18.60
N PRO A 575 -41.70 22.65 -18.79
CA PRO A 575 -40.42 23.28 -18.48
C PRO A 575 -40.34 23.63 -17.00
N GLY A 576 -39.39 23.03 -16.28
CA GLY A 576 -39.15 23.35 -14.87
C GLY A 576 -37.84 22.78 -14.35
N ARG A 577 -36.83 23.67 -14.24
CA ARG A 577 -35.57 23.57 -13.47
C ARG A 577 -34.61 22.41 -13.82
N VAL A 578 -33.63 22.76 -14.64
CA VAL A 578 -32.37 22.02 -14.81
C VAL A 578 -31.49 22.26 -13.58
N GLY A 579 -31.22 21.19 -12.83
CA GLY A 579 -30.20 21.13 -11.79
C GLY A 579 -29.87 19.66 -11.56
N GLU A 580 -28.58 19.34 -11.64
CA GLU A 580 -27.96 18.02 -11.40
C GLU A 580 -28.04 16.99 -12.54
N VAL A 581 -27.06 17.11 -13.45
CA VAL A 581 -26.50 15.95 -14.15
C VAL A 581 -25.04 15.85 -13.71
N SER A 582 -24.72 14.83 -12.91
CA SER A 582 -23.35 14.43 -12.62
C SER A 582 -22.75 13.78 -13.87
N VAL A 583 -21.96 14.55 -14.60
CA VAL A 583 -21.14 14.02 -15.72
C VAL A 583 -20.01 13.18 -15.11
N VAL A 584 -20.10 11.88 -15.30
CA VAL A 584 -19.02 10.92 -15.06
C VAL A 584 -17.93 11.13 -16.12
N ILE A 585 -16.70 11.44 -15.69
CA ILE A 585 -15.51 11.33 -16.53
C ILE A 585 -14.72 10.09 -16.03
N PRO A 586 -14.46 9.08 -16.88
CA PRO A 586 -13.64 7.93 -16.49
C PRO A 586 -12.16 8.29 -16.43
N GLY A 587 -11.45 7.66 -15.50
CA GLY A 587 -10.10 8.03 -15.09
C GLY A 587 -9.03 7.90 -16.17
N THR A 588 -8.09 8.85 -16.13
CA THR A 588 -6.64 8.66 -16.33
C THR A 588 -5.95 9.99 -16.02
N THR A 589 -5.23 10.10 -14.90
CA THR A 589 -4.04 10.98 -14.80
C THR A 589 -3.24 10.67 -13.54
N ARG A 590 -2.17 9.89 -13.73
CA ARG A 590 -0.97 9.97 -12.89
C ARG A 590 -0.20 11.22 -13.32
N ILE A 591 0.29 11.96 -12.31
CA ILE A 591 1.44 12.89 -12.33
C ILE A 591 1.32 14.07 -13.32
N LEU A 592 1.22 15.29 -12.77
CA LEU A 592 2.02 16.42 -13.23
C LEU A 592 2.14 17.47 -12.11
N ASN A 593 3.40 17.71 -11.77
CA ASN A 593 3.93 18.78 -10.93
C ASN A 593 3.98 20.05 -11.79
N ILE A 594 3.24 21.11 -11.46
CA ILE A 594 3.40 22.41 -12.11
C ILE A 594 3.34 23.51 -11.06
N ASN A 595 4.50 24.10 -10.79
CA ASN A 595 4.66 25.43 -10.21
C ASN A 595 4.10 26.47 -11.20
N THR A 596 3.11 27.26 -10.79
CA THR A 596 2.85 28.56 -11.41
C THR A 596 2.67 29.61 -10.33
N SER A 597 3.70 30.44 -10.19
CA SER A 597 3.71 31.69 -9.45
C SER A 597 2.86 32.75 -10.15
N THR A 598 1.80 33.23 -9.50
CA THR A 598 1.20 34.55 -9.79
C THR A 598 0.84 35.23 -8.46
N PRO A 599 1.32 36.47 -8.21
CA PRO A 599 0.99 37.21 -6.99
C PRO A 599 -0.24 38.09 -7.22
N GLY A 600 -1.26 37.96 -6.37
CA GLY A 600 -2.39 38.90 -6.31
C GLY A 600 -3.74 38.24 -6.47
N GLY A 601 -4.28 37.72 -5.38
CA GLY A 601 -5.67 37.27 -5.28
C GLY A 601 -6.02 37.07 -3.82
N SER A 602 -6.99 37.83 -3.32
CA SER A 602 -7.55 37.75 -1.96
C SER A 602 -7.99 36.31 -1.63
N PRO A 603 -7.97 35.90 -0.35
CA PRO A 603 -8.06 34.50 0.04
C PRO A 603 -9.45 33.94 -0.30
N ILE A 604 -9.47 32.97 -1.23
CA ILE A 604 -10.59 32.05 -1.37
C ILE A 604 -10.51 31.11 -0.17
N ILE A 605 -11.49 31.21 0.73
CA ILE A 605 -11.76 30.20 1.75
C ILE A 605 -12.15 28.93 0.98
N LEU A 606 -11.19 28.06 0.73
CA LEU A 606 -11.45 26.75 0.14
C LEU A 606 -12.07 25.87 1.23
N GLY A 607 -13.40 25.92 1.31
CA GLY A 607 -14.18 24.88 1.97
C GLY A 607 -13.89 23.55 1.26
N TYR A 608 -13.32 22.60 1.99
CA TYR A 608 -13.18 21.22 1.54
C TYR A 608 -14.56 20.68 1.11
N PRO A 609 -14.63 19.81 0.09
CA PRO A 609 -15.88 19.18 -0.30
C PRO A 609 -16.39 18.39 0.90
N THR A 610 -17.44 18.90 1.51
CA THR A 610 -18.28 18.15 2.43
C THR A 610 -18.92 17.07 1.56
N PHE A 611 -18.64 15.80 1.85
CA PHE A 611 -19.46 14.71 1.36
C PHE A 611 -20.86 14.92 1.93
N VAL A 612 -21.71 15.60 1.15
CA VAL A 612 -23.15 15.71 1.39
C VAL A 612 -23.75 14.41 0.86
N GLY A 613 -23.57 13.34 1.63
CA GLY A 613 -24.30 12.08 1.48
C GLY A 613 -25.18 11.92 2.70
N GLU A 614 -26.48 12.05 2.50
CA GLU A 614 -27.53 12.15 3.52
C GLU A 614 -27.42 11.08 4.64
N ASP A 615 -27.47 11.56 5.88
CA ASP A 615 -27.64 10.75 7.08
C ASP A 615 -29.02 10.08 7.08
N LYS A 616 -29.11 8.88 6.49
CA LYS A 616 -30.18 7.95 6.93
C LYS A 616 -30.06 7.81 8.46
N PRO A 617 -31.17 7.99 9.21
CA PRO A 617 -31.16 7.83 10.65
C PRO A 617 -30.68 6.42 10.99
N LEU A 618 -29.80 6.32 12.00
CA LEU A 618 -29.30 5.02 12.44
C LEU A 618 -30.47 4.17 12.98
N PRO A 619 -30.51 2.87 12.67
CA PRO A 619 -31.55 1.99 13.19
C PRO A 619 -31.47 1.92 14.72
N ALA A 620 -32.61 2.04 15.40
CA ALA A 620 -32.69 1.93 16.85
C ALA A 620 -32.66 0.46 17.30
N GLY A 621 -32.15 0.22 18.50
CA GLY A 621 -32.04 -1.11 19.09
C GLY A 621 -30.73 -1.83 18.78
N SER A 622 -30.61 -3.05 19.29
CA SER A 622 -29.52 -3.96 18.99
C SER A 622 -29.60 -4.44 17.54
N ALA A 623 -28.46 -4.48 16.86
CA ALA A 623 -28.37 -5.07 15.53
C ALA A 623 -28.39 -6.60 15.64
N ASP A 624 -28.75 -7.30 14.56
CA ASP A 624 -28.53 -8.74 14.48
C ASP A 624 -27.02 -9.04 14.60
N SER A 625 -26.64 -9.91 15.54
CA SER A 625 -25.23 -10.17 15.83
C SER A 625 -24.48 -10.77 14.63
N ALA A 626 -25.12 -11.63 13.84
CA ALA A 626 -24.47 -12.23 12.67
C ALA A 626 -24.28 -11.19 11.56
N VAL A 627 -25.32 -10.43 11.22
CA VAL A 627 -25.25 -9.39 10.17
C VAL A 627 -24.27 -8.28 10.54
N SER A 628 -24.34 -7.76 11.76
CA SER A 628 -23.44 -6.67 12.20
C SER A 628 -21.97 -7.09 12.28
N LEU A 629 -21.67 -8.34 12.64
CA LEU A 629 -20.30 -8.85 12.61
C LEU A 629 -19.84 -9.15 11.19
N LEU A 630 -20.71 -9.62 10.29
CA LEU A 630 -20.38 -9.74 8.86
C LEU A 630 -20.07 -8.38 8.24
N GLU A 631 -20.79 -7.33 8.65
CA GLU A 631 -20.51 -5.94 8.27
C GLU A 631 -19.11 -5.50 8.76
N LEU A 632 -18.76 -5.81 10.00
CA LEU A 632 -17.42 -5.56 10.54
C LEU A 632 -16.33 -6.30 9.73
N LEU A 633 -16.56 -7.59 9.41
CA LEU A 633 -15.62 -8.39 8.64
C LEU A 633 -15.40 -7.81 7.26
N GLU A 634 -16.46 -7.37 6.60
CA GLU A 634 -16.41 -6.70 5.30
C GLU A 634 -15.58 -5.41 5.37
N ASP A 635 -15.87 -4.54 6.34
CA ASP A 635 -15.12 -3.30 6.55
C ASP A 635 -13.63 -3.59 6.86
N VAL A 636 -13.31 -4.69 7.56
CA VAL A 636 -11.92 -5.11 7.83
C VAL A 636 -11.22 -5.60 6.56
N ILE A 637 -11.89 -6.35 5.69
CA ILE A 637 -11.35 -6.77 4.38
C ILE A 637 -11.11 -5.54 3.50
N LEU A 638 -12.08 -4.63 3.44
CA LEU A 638 -11.96 -3.39 2.68
C LEU A 638 -10.84 -2.51 3.23
N PHE A 639 -10.71 -2.38 4.56
CA PHE A 639 -9.63 -1.63 5.20
C PHE A 639 -8.25 -2.23 4.91
N TYR A 640 -8.15 -3.56 4.86
CA TYR A 640 -6.91 -4.23 4.45
C TYR A 640 -6.51 -3.84 3.03
N HIS A 641 -7.44 -3.98 2.08
CA HIS A 641 -7.21 -3.65 0.68
C HIS A 641 -6.91 -2.16 0.48
N ALA A 642 -7.69 -1.28 1.10
CA ALA A 642 -7.57 0.16 0.98
C ALA A 642 -6.23 0.71 1.51
N ALA A 643 -5.83 0.24 2.70
CA ALA A 643 -4.82 0.89 3.51
C ALA A 643 -3.75 -0.08 4.04
N ALA A 644 -4.13 -1.17 4.72
CA ALA A 644 -3.17 -2.00 5.46
C ALA A 644 -2.17 -2.75 4.54
N LYS A 645 -2.54 -3.11 3.31
CA LYS A 645 -1.61 -3.75 2.36
C LYS A 645 -0.45 -2.84 1.93
N LYS A 646 -0.76 -1.57 1.63
CA LYS A 646 0.24 -0.53 1.22
C LYS A 646 1.20 -0.28 2.39
N GLN A 647 0.58 -0.24 3.58
CA GLN A 647 1.11 -0.55 4.90
C GLN A 647 2.32 -1.49 4.95
N ILE A 648 1.97 -2.77 4.84
CA ILE A 648 2.84 -3.94 4.95
C ILE A 648 3.92 -3.94 3.87
N ALA A 649 3.58 -3.59 2.62
CA ALA A 649 4.56 -3.53 1.51
C ALA A 649 5.69 -2.52 1.78
N LYS A 650 5.37 -1.33 2.33
CA LYS A 650 6.39 -0.34 2.70
C LYS A 650 7.28 -0.81 3.86
N VAL A 651 6.77 -1.62 4.78
CA VAL A 651 7.59 -2.22 5.85
C VAL A 651 8.53 -3.28 5.26
N ALA A 652 8.11 -4.01 4.22
CA ALA A 652 8.98 -4.92 3.49
C ALA A 652 10.14 -4.20 2.80
N ASN A 653 9.94 -2.96 2.32
CA ASN A 653 11.02 -2.15 1.75
C ASN A 653 12.17 -1.89 2.75
N LEU A 654 11.92 -1.89 4.07
CA LEU A 654 12.99 -1.78 5.07
C LEU A 654 13.89 -3.03 5.04
N ARG A 655 13.30 -4.22 4.94
CA ARG A 655 14.04 -5.49 4.79
C ARG A 655 14.84 -5.46 3.49
N ASP A 656 14.22 -5.02 2.40
CA ASP A 656 14.87 -4.99 1.08
C ASP A 656 16.04 -4.00 1.08
N SER A 657 15.86 -2.82 1.69
CA SER A 657 16.93 -1.84 1.92
C SER A 657 18.07 -2.41 2.79
N MET A 658 17.76 -3.17 3.85
CA MET A 658 18.80 -3.86 4.63
C MET A 658 19.56 -4.86 3.77
N SER A 659 18.87 -5.66 2.95
CA SER A 659 19.49 -6.61 2.03
C SER A 659 20.38 -5.92 0.99
N GLU A 660 19.99 -4.74 0.49
CA GLU A 660 20.81 -3.92 -0.41
C GLU A 660 22.08 -3.44 0.28
N TYR A 661 21.99 -2.96 1.54
CA TYR A 661 23.15 -2.56 2.32
C TYR A 661 24.09 -3.74 2.61
N VAL A 662 23.55 -4.93 2.92
CA VAL A 662 24.34 -6.15 3.11
C VAL A 662 25.08 -6.54 1.83
N SER A 663 24.39 -6.53 0.69
CA SER A 663 25.00 -6.84 -0.61
C SER A 663 26.09 -5.83 -0.97
N ALA A 664 25.82 -4.54 -0.81
CA ALA A 664 26.79 -3.48 -1.07
C ALA A 664 28.02 -3.63 -0.15
N MET A 665 27.81 -3.92 1.13
CA MET A 665 28.90 -4.14 2.08
C MET A 665 29.74 -5.36 1.71
N SER A 666 29.13 -6.45 1.26
CA SER A 666 29.85 -7.65 0.79
C SER A 666 30.74 -7.32 -0.42
N GLU A 667 30.25 -6.50 -1.36
CA GLU A 667 31.03 -6.03 -2.50
C GLU A 667 32.20 -5.13 -2.08
N VAL A 668 31.97 -4.19 -1.16
CA VAL A 668 33.04 -3.33 -0.62
C VAL A 668 34.10 -4.16 0.12
N LYS A 669 33.70 -5.16 0.91
CA LYS A 669 34.62 -6.11 1.56
C LYS A 669 35.44 -6.91 0.52
N ALA A 670 34.81 -7.40 -0.54
CA ALA A 670 35.49 -8.13 -1.60
C ALA A 670 36.52 -7.25 -2.36
N ARG A 671 36.17 -5.99 -2.65
CA ARG A 671 37.11 -5.01 -3.24
C ARG A 671 38.28 -4.71 -2.32
N LEU A 672 38.03 -4.57 -1.02
CA LEU A 672 39.06 -4.37 -0.01
C LEU A 672 40.02 -5.57 0.05
N ASP A 673 39.50 -6.80 0.01
CA ASP A 673 40.33 -8.01 0.02
C ASP A 673 41.12 -8.20 -1.29
N ALA A 674 40.56 -7.78 -2.43
CA ALA A 674 41.29 -7.73 -3.69
C ALA A 674 42.45 -6.71 -3.64
N LEU A 675 42.21 -5.53 -3.06
CA LEU A 675 43.22 -4.49 -2.85
C LEU A 675 44.37 -4.98 -1.95
N LYS A 676 44.07 -5.70 -0.87
CA LYS A 676 45.09 -6.31 0.03
C LYS A 676 45.99 -7.32 -0.68
N ARG A 677 45.53 -7.94 -1.77
CA ARG A 677 46.31 -8.90 -2.57
C ARG A 677 47.23 -8.22 -3.60
N THR A 678 47.09 -6.91 -3.81
CA THR A 678 47.92 -6.13 -4.73
C THR A 678 49.25 -5.75 -4.08
N LYS A 679 50.35 -5.75 -4.87
CA LYS A 679 51.72 -5.50 -4.36
C LYS A 679 51.96 -4.07 -3.84
N ASP A 680 51.12 -3.09 -4.21
CA ASP A 680 51.23 -1.69 -3.78
C ASP A 680 49.81 -1.09 -3.58
N PRO A 681 49.20 -1.25 -2.40
CA PRO A 681 47.84 -0.80 -2.14
C PRO A 681 47.78 0.72 -1.88
N ASP A 682 46.89 1.41 -2.58
CA ASP A 682 46.59 2.83 -2.32
C ASP A 682 45.92 2.99 -0.93
N VAL A 683 46.67 3.55 0.02
CA VAL A 683 46.25 3.76 1.41
C VAL A 683 45.04 4.69 1.51
N GLY A 684 44.89 5.65 0.58
CA GLY A 684 43.74 6.55 0.53
C GLY A 684 42.45 5.80 0.20
N VAL A 685 42.50 4.93 -0.81
CA VAL A 685 41.37 4.08 -1.20
C VAL A 685 41.03 3.07 -0.09
N GLN A 686 42.02 2.46 0.54
CA GLN A 686 41.80 1.53 1.65
C GLN A 686 41.08 2.21 2.83
N THR A 687 41.50 3.42 3.19
CA THR A 687 40.91 4.19 4.30
C THR A 687 39.45 4.57 3.99
N GLU A 688 39.15 4.96 2.75
CA GLU A 688 37.78 5.28 2.33
C GLU A 688 36.86 4.06 2.33
N LEU A 689 37.35 2.89 1.88
CA LEU A 689 36.59 1.64 1.91
C LEU A 689 36.27 1.22 3.36
N LEU A 690 37.23 1.34 4.29
CA LEU A 690 37.00 1.08 5.71
C LEU A 690 35.98 2.05 6.33
N ARG A 691 36.07 3.35 5.99
CA ARG A 691 35.07 4.34 6.42
C ARG A 691 33.68 4.00 5.89
N THR A 692 33.58 3.59 4.63
CA THR A 692 32.33 3.17 3.99
C THR A 692 31.72 1.95 4.70
N ILE A 693 32.54 0.94 5.03
CA ILE A 693 32.11 -0.23 5.80
C ILE A 693 31.60 0.18 7.18
N ALA A 694 32.30 1.08 7.88
CA ALA A 694 31.85 1.57 9.18
C ALA A 694 30.49 2.28 9.10
N VAL A 695 30.29 3.14 8.09
CA VAL A 695 29.01 3.83 7.85
C VAL A 695 27.89 2.83 7.57
N PHE A 696 28.13 1.82 6.71
CA PHE A 696 27.13 0.78 6.42
C PHE A 696 26.81 -0.07 7.65
N ASN A 697 27.79 -0.42 8.49
CA ASN A 697 27.54 -1.15 9.74
C ASN A 697 26.69 -0.36 10.73
N THR A 698 26.93 0.95 10.88
CA THR A 698 26.11 1.82 11.72
C THR A 698 24.66 1.86 11.22
N LYS A 699 24.48 2.11 9.92
CA LYS A 699 23.16 2.12 9.26
C LYS A 699 22.42 0.79 9.39
N LEU A 700 23.11 -0.32 9.15
CA LEU A 700 22.54 -1.67 9.29
C LEU A 700 22.15 -1.96 10.73
N SER A 701 22.95 -1.53 11.70
CA SER A 701 22.64 -1.71 13.12
C SER A 701 21.40 -0.91 13.53
N GLU A 702 21.27 0.34 13.09
CA GLU A 702 20.07 1.16 13.30
C GLU A 702 18.82 0.51 12.67
N GLN A 703 18.91 0.08 11.41
CA GLN A 703 17.81 -0.59 10.72
C GLN A 703 17.47 -1.94 11.36
N ALA A 704 18.46 -2.70 11.84
CA ALA A 704 18.24 -3.96 12.53
C ALA A 704 17.47 -3.76 13.85
N ARG A 705 17.81 -2.75 14.65
CA ARG A 705 17.03 -2.45 15.88
C ARG A 705 15.58 -2.08 15.56
N HIS A 706 15.36 -1.26 14.53
CA HIS A 706 14.01 -0.95 14.09
C HIS A 706 13.28 -2.19 13.55
N MET A 707 13.99 -3.08 12.84
CA MET A 707 13.45 -4.36 12.38
C MET A 707 13.07 -5.29 13.55
N ALA A 708 13.79 -5.26 14.67
CA ALA A 708 13.42 -6.02 15.86
C ALA A 708 12.03 -5.64 16.37
N TRP A 709 11.74 -4.34 16.45
CA TRP A 709 10.41 -3.84 16.81
C TRP A 709 9.35 -4.21 15.77
N VAL A 710 9.66 -4.04 14.48
CA VAL A 710 8.75 -4.40 13.39
C VAL A 710 8.42 -5.90 13.42
N ARG A 711 9.40 -6.75 13.71
CA ARG A 711 9.19 -8.20 13.87
C ARG A 711 8.24 -8.52 15.01
N ALA A 712 8.36 -7.81 16.14
CA ALA A 712 7.49 -7.98 17.28
C ALA A 712 6.05 -7.45 17.02
N ALA A 713 5.92 -6.24 16.47
CA ALA A 713 4.64 -5.55 16.33
C ALA A 713 3.83 -5.90 15.07
N VAL A 714 4.51 -6.25 13.98
CA VAL A 714 3.92 -6.39 12.63
C VAL A 714 4.11 -7.78 12.03
N TYR A 715 5.31 -8.36 12.13
CA TYR A 715 5.64 -9.65 11.49
C TYR A 715 5.68 -10.85 12.45
N SER A 716 4.95 -10.77 13.56
CA SER A 716 4.89 -11.89 14.50
C SER A 716 4.15 -13.09 13.88
N ARG A 717 4.43 -14.29 14.39
CA ARG A 717 3.78 -15.53 13.93
C ARG A 717 2.26 -15.46 14.05
N GLU A 718 1.76 -14.81 15.10
CA GLU A 718 0.34 -14.61 15.35
C GLU A 718 -0.29 -13.68 14.28
N LYS A 719 0.40 -12.59 13.91
CA LYS A 719 -0.06 -11.67 12.86
C LYS A 719 -0.07 -12.34 11.48
N GLN A 720 0.91 -13.19 11.20
CA GLN A 720 0.91 -14.00 9.98
C GLN A 720 -0.24 -15.01 9.96
N SER A 721 -0.50 -15.69 11.08
CA SER A 721 -1.65 -16.60 11.20
C SER A 721 -2.99 -15.88 11.02
N GLN A 722 -3.07 -14.61 11.43
CA GLN A 722 -4.25 -13.76 11.23
C GLN A 722 -4.48 -13.42 9.75
N LEU A 723 -3.42 -13.06 9.01
CA LEU A 723 -3.50 -12.82 7.56
C LEU A 723 -3.87 -14.09 6.79
N ALA A 724 -3.28 -15.23 7.16
CA ALA A 724 -3.64 -16.55 6.63
C ALA A 724 -5.10 -16.92 6.89
N TRP A 725 -5.60 -16.64 8.09
CA TRP A 725 -7.01 -16.84 8.42
C TRP A 725 -7.91 -15.97 7.52
N LEU A 726 -7.58 -14.68 7.35
CA LEU A 726 -8.36 -13.79 6.49
C LEU A 726 -8.32 -14.25 5.02
N LEU A 727 -7.18 -14.74 4.54
CA LEU A 727 -7.03 -15.29 3.21
C LEU A 727 -7.95 -16.51 2.99
N ASN A 728 -8.05 -17.41 3.98
CA ASN A 728 -9.00 -18.53 3.92
C ASN A 728 -10.46 -18.05 3.88
N VAL A 729 -10.82 -17.02 4.67
CA VAL A 729 -12.17 -16.45 4.67
C VAL A 729 -12.52 -15.85 3.32
N VAL A 730 -11.61 -15.06 2.72
CA VAL A 730 -11.79 -14.47 1.39
C VAL A 730 -11.89 -15.56 0.31
N THR A 731 -11.01 -16.55 0.36
CA THR A 731 -11.01 -17.69 -0.58
C THR A 731 -12.31 -18.47 -0.50
N LEU A 732 -12.76 -18.80 0.71
CA LEU A 732 -14.00 -19.53 0.93
C LEU A 732 -15.23 -18.73 0.49
N THR A 733 -15.25 -17.43 0.80
CA THR A 733 -16.31 -16.49 0.34
C THR A 733 -16.44 -16.52 -1.17
N LEU A 734 -15.31 -16.37 -1.88
CA LEU A 734 -15.28 -16.40 -3.35
C LEU A 734 -15.69 -17.76 -3.93
N LYS A 735 -15.21 -18.87 -3.35
CA LYS A 735 -15.58 -20.24 -3.78
C LYS A 735 -17.07 -20.51 -3.57
N LYS A 736 -17.65 -20.08 -2.44
CA LYS A 736 -19.09 -20.25 -2.17
C LYS A 736 -19.93 -19.38 -3.09
N ALA A 737 -19.55 -18.12 -3.27
CA ALA A 737 -20.25 -17.21 -4.18
C ALA A 737 -20.21 -17.68 -5.63
N SER A 738 -19.11 -18.33 -6.06
CA SER A 738 -18.99 -18.82 -7.43
C SER A 738 -19.93 -20.00 -7.76
N LEU A 739 -20.48 -20.67 -6.74
CA LEU A 739 -21.49 -21.73 -6.88
C LEU A 739 -22.92 -21.18 -7.07
N GLU A 740 -23.19 -19.91 -6.75
CA GLU A 740 -24.52 -19.28 -6.90
C GLU A 740 -24.80 -18.79 -8.34
N GLY A 741 -24.22 -19.46 -9.33
CA GLY A 741 -24.50 -19.20 -10.75
C GLY A 741 -24.23 -17.75 -11.14
N ASN A 742 -25.29 -17.03 -11.54
CA ASN A 742 -25.18 -15.66 -12.03
C ASN A 742 -24.98 -14.61 -10.94
N MET A 743 -25.36 -14.91 -9.69
CA MET A 743 -25.21 -14.00 -8.55
C MET A 743 -23.75 -13.71 -8.19
N PHE A 744 -22.82 -14.57 -8.62
CA PHE A 744 -21.37 -14.32 -8.50
C PHE A 744 -20.93 -12.97 -9.11
N ARG A 745 -21.69 -12.43 -10.08
CA ARG A 745 -21.45 -11.12 -10.68
C ARG A 745 -21.58 -9.96 -9.71
N PHE A 746 -22.34 -10.12 -8.63
CA PHE A 746 -22.62 -9.06 -7.66
C PHE A 746 -21.53 -8.95 -6.59
N VAL A 747 -20.60 -9.90 -6.51
CA VAL A 747 -19.47 -9.85 -5.59
C VAL A 747 -18.67 -8.56 -5.85
N PRO A 748 -18.32 -7.78 -4.81
CA PRO A 748 -17.46 -6.61 -4.95
C PRO A 748 -16.09 -7.00 -5.52
N ASP A 749 -15.56 -6.22 -6.44
CA ASP A 749 -14.33 -6.55 -7.15
C ASP A 749 -13.09 -6.61 -6.24
N PHE A 750 -13.06 -5.78 -5.20
CA PHE A 750 -11.98 -5.76 -4.21
C PHE A 750 -11.77 -7.10 -3.49
N TYR A 751 -12.73 -8.05 -3.51
CA TYR A 751 -12.50 -9.40 -2.94
C TYR A 751 -11.43 -10.17 -3.71
N LEU A 752 -11.41 -10.05 -5.04
CA LEU A 752 -10.35 -10.67 -5.86
C LEU A 752 -9.01 -9.95 -5.66
N GLU A 753 -9.04 -8.63 -5.50
CA GLU A 753 -7.84 -7.86 -5.18
C GLU A 753 -7.31 -8.23 -3.80
N ALA A 754 -8.16 -8.32 -2.78
CA ALA A 754 -7.78 -8.75 -1.44
C ALA A 754 -7.20 -10.17 -1.45
N LEU A 755 -7.78 -11.11 -2.22
CA LEU A 755 -7.23 -12.45 -2.42
C LEU A 755 -5.79 -12.40 -2.96
N ALA A 756 -5.57 -11.61 -4.01
CA ALA A 756 -4.26 -11.40 -4.62
C ALA A 756 -3.27 -10.76 -3.65
N ASP A 757 -3.68 -9.67 -3.01
CA ASP A 757 -2.90 -8.86 -2.08
C ASP A 757 -2.47 -9.68 -0.86
N LEU A 758 -3.37 -10.45 -0.27
CA LEU A 758 -3.08 -11.33 0.87
C LEU A 758 -2.10 -12.46 0.47
N SER A 759 -2.29 -13.04 -0.71
CA SER A 759 -1.41 -14.09 -1.24
C SER A 759 0.02 -13.57 -1.45
N VAL A 760 0.16 -12.39 -2.07
CA VAL A 760 1.46 -11.72 -2.25
C VAL A 760 2.03 -11.28 -0.91
N GLY A 761 1.21 -10.72 -0.02
CA GLY A 761 1.61 -10.24 1.30
C GLY A 761 2.25 -11.33 2.14
N LEU A 762 1.60 -12.50 2.26
CA LEU A 762 2.11 -13.64 3.03
C LEU A 762 3.43 -14.20 2.48
N LYS A 763 3.61 -14.15 1.16
CA LYS A 763 4.77 -14.73 0.46
C LYS A 763 5.97 -13.78 0.40
N SER A 764 5.73 -12.52 0.02
CA SER A 764 6.78 -11.58 -0.38
C SER A 764 7.01 -10.46 0.62
N HIS A 765 6.00 -10.06 1.39
CA HIS A 765 6.11 -8.91 2.29
C HIS A 765 6.37 -9.26 3.75
N LEU A 766 6.11 -10.50 4.17
CA LEU A 766 6.43 -10.94 5.54
C LEU A 766 7.92 -11.27 5.72
N HIS A 767 8.35 -11.24 6.99
CA HIS A 767 9.74 -11.49 7.36
C HIS A 767 10.13 -12.96 7.12
N PRO A 768 11.30 -13.26 6.52
CA PRO A 768 11.70 -14.62 6.17
C PRO A 768 11.87 -15.56 7.36
N THR A 769 12.03 -15.03 8.58
CA THR A 769 12.10 -15.86 9.80
C THR A 769 10.78 -16.52 10.17
N ALA A 770 9.67 -16.08 9.58
CA ALA A 770 8.37 -16.71 9.70
C ALA A 770 7.88 -17.13 8.29
N PRO A 771 8.51 -18.16 7.70
CA PRO A 771 8.13 -18.67 6.38
C PRO A 771 6.66 -19.11 6.34
N ILE A 772 6.02 -19.02 5.18
CA ILE A 772 4.60 -19.40 5.00
C ILE A 772 4.37 -20.87 5.38
N GLU A 773 5.40 -21.70 5.24
CA GLU A 773 5.45 -23.11 5.62
C GLU A 773 5.19 -23.34 7.12
N ASN A 774 5.42 -22.34 7.99
CA ASN A 774 5.15 -22.43 9.42
C ASN A 774 3.66 -22.30 9.78
N ILE A 775 2.81 -21.93 8.81
CA ILE A 775 1.37 -21.78 8.97
C ILE A 775 0.71 -23.16 8.84
N ARG A 776 -0.13 -23.52 9.81
CA ARG A 776 -0.87 -24.79 9.78
C ARG A 776 -1.83 -24.83 8.59
N GLY A 777 -1.73 -25.87 7.76
CA GLY A 777 -2.61 -26.06 6.60
C GLY A 777 -2.29 -25.17 5.39
N TYR A 778 -1.08 -24.60 5.31
CA TYR A 778 -0.72 -23.70 4.20
C TYR A 778 -0.80 -24.38 2.82
N GLU A 779 -0.44 -25.66 2.68
CA GLU A 779 -0.53 -26.39 1.41
C GLU A 779 -1.97 -26.47 0.91
N GLU A 780 -2.91 -26.76 1.81
CA GLU A 780 -4.34 -26.82 1.48
C GLU A 780 -4.87 -25.45 1.07
N MET A 781 -4.53 -24.39 1.83
CA MET A 781 -4.87 -23.01 1.50
C MET A 781 -4.37 -22.61 0.10
N LEU A 782 -3.09 -22.83 -0.19
CA LEU A 782 -2.54 -22.50 -1.51
C LEU A 782 -3.20 -23.30 -2.62
N ARG A 783 -3.52 -24.58 -2.39
CA ARG A 783 -4.22 -25.44 -3.33
C ARG A 783 -5.65 -24.96 -3.59
N GLU A 784 -6.37 -24.51 -2.56
CA GLU A 784 -7.72 -23.95 -2.72
C GLU A 784 -7.73 -22.67 -3.57
N ILE A 785 -6.74 -21.79 -3.34
CA ILE A 785 -6.57 -20.56 -4.12
C ILE A 785 -6.19 -20.91 -5.56
N ALA A 786 -5.22 -21.80 -5.74
CA ALA A 786 -4.78 -22.27 -7.05
C ALA A 786 -5.94 -22.85 -7.87
N GLN A 787 -6.79 -23.67 -7.23
CA GLN A 787 -7.97 -24.24 -7.87
C GLN A 787 -8.94 -23.15 -8.31
N PHE A 788 -9.29 -22.22 -7.41
CA PHE A 788 -10.18 -21.10 -7.72
C PHE A 788 -9.64 -20.25 -8.89
N LEU A 789 -8.36 -19.88 -8.86
CA LEU A 789 -7.74 -19.10 -9.92
C LEU A 789 -7.79 -19.81 -11.28
N CYS A 790 -7.47 -21.11 -11.34
CA CYS A 790 -7.55 -21.91 -12.56
C CYS A 790 -8.99 -22.03 -13.08
N ASP A 791 -9.96 -22.24 -12.19
CA ASP A 791 -11.36 -22.40 -12.56
C ASP A 791 -11.97 -21.11 -13.11
N HIS A 792 -11.46 -19.94 -12.70
CA HIS A 792 -12.04 -18.62 -13.03
C HIS A 792 -11.20 -17.73 -13.96
N PHE A 793 -10.03 -18.18 -14.46
CA PHE A 793 -9.10 -17.40 -15.30
C PHE A 793 -9.72 -16.69 -16.53
N LEU A 794 -10.76 -17.28 -17.14
CA LEU A 794 -11.57 -16.66 -18.20
C LEU A 794 -13.06 -16.88 -17.96
N ASP A 795 -13.51 -16.74 -16.72
CA ASP A 795 -14.93 -16.86 -16.37
C ASP A 795 -15.74 -15.71 -17.00
N PRO A 796 -16.75 -15.98 -17.86
CA PRO A 796 -17.54 -14.93 -18.51
C PRO A 796 -18.37 -14.10 -17.52
N ARG A 797 -18.54 -14.56 -16.28
CA ARG A 797 -19.23 -13.81 -15.22
C ARG A 797 -18.36 -12.66 -14.69
N ILE A 798 -17.04 -12.75 -14.84
CA ILE A 798 -16.13 -11.67 -14.45
C ILE A 798 -15.94 -10.78 -15.67
N VAL A 799 -16.54 -9.60 -15.64
CA VAL A 799 -16.53 -8.62 -16.74
C VAL A 799 -15.55 -7.48 -16.45
N HIS A 800 -15.49 -7.04 -15.19
CA HIS A 800 -14.66 -5.92 -14.77
C HIS A 800 -13.18 -6.11 -15.13
N ALA A 801 -12.57 -5.09 -15.76
CA ALA A 801 -11.23 -5.21 -16.33
C ALA A 801 -10.16 -5.41 -15.25
N ILE A 802 -10.23 -4.64 -14.15
CA ILE A 802 -9.27 -4.73 -13.05
C ILE A 802 -9.33 -6.13 -12.41
N ALA A 803 -10.52 -6.69 -12.22
CA ALA A 803 -10.69 -8.05 -11.70
C ALA A 803 -10.03 -9.12 -12.59
N LYS A 804 -10.13 -8.98 -13.92
CA LYS A 804 -9.46 -9.89 -14.88
C LYS A 804 -7.94 -9.76 -14.79
N ASP A 805 -7.42 -8.54 -14.77
CA ASP A 805 -5.99 -8.29 -14.67
C ASP A 805 -5.42 -8.87 -13.36
N THR A 806 -6.13 -8.66 -12.24
CA THR A 806 -5.78 -9.22 -10.93
C THR A 806 -5.70 -10.73 -10.94
N LEU A 807 -6.66 -11.45 -11.56
CA LEU A 807 -6.61 -12.91 -11.67
C LEU A 807 -5.37 -13.39 -12.43
N ILE A 808 -5.08 -12.76 -13.58
CA ILE A 808 -3.95 -13.17 -14.42
C ILE A 808 -2.61 -12.88 -13.73
N LEU A 809 -2.48 -11.72 -13.10
CA LEU A 809 -1.27 -11.35 -12.35
C LEU A 809 -1.05 -12.27 -11.14
N THR A 810 -2.11 -12.64 -10.44
CA THR A 810 -2.03 -13.58 -9.30
C THR A 810 -1.57 -14.96 -9.79
N LEU A 811 -2.14 -15.47 -10.88
CA LEU A 811 -1.71 -16.73 -11.49
C LEU A 811 -0.25 -16.69 -11.95
N ALA A 812 0.18 -15.61 -12.60
CA ALA A 812 1.59 -15.42 -12.97
C ALA A 812 2.50 -15.46 -11.74
N GLY A 813 2.08 -14.82 -10.64
CA GLY A 813 2.76 -14.88 -9.34
C GLY A 813 2.84 -16.30 -8.75
N PHE A 814 1.81 -17.13 -8.94
CA PHE A 814 1.79 -18.53 -8.52
C PHE A 814 2.74 -19.41 -9.34
N THR A 815 2.88 -19.13 -10.65
CA THR A 815 3.85 -19.85 -11.50
C THR A 815 5.30 -19.47 -11.25
N SER A 816 5.54 -18.37 -10.54
CA SER A 816 6.89 -17.79 -10.34
C SER A 816 7.55 -18.23 -9.02
N ASN A 817 6.96 -19.16 -8.26
CA ASN A 817 7.54 -19.66 -7.02
C ASN A 817 7.23 -21.14 -6.84
N SER A 818 8.20 -21.90 -6.35
CA SER A 818 8.11 -23.36 -6.24
C SER A 818 6.96 -23.85 -5.35
N LEU A 819 6.66 -23.16 -4.24
CA LEU A 819 5.60 -23.56 -3.32
C LEU A 819 4.21 -23.39 -3.93
N THR A 820 3.96 -22.24 -4.55
CA THR A 820 2.68 -21.94 -5.21
C THR A 820 2.51 -22.72 -6.51
N LEU A 821 3.61 -23.04 -7.20
CA LEU A 821 3.59 -23.90 -8.37
C LEU A 821 3.25 -25.35 -8.00
N LYS A 822 3.84 -25.88 -6.92
CA LYS A 822 3.46 -27.19 -6.36
C LYS A 822 1.95 -27.25 -6.08
N ALA A 823 1.38 -26.20 -5.47
CA ALA A 823 -0.05 -26.11 -5.25
C ALA A 823 -0.87 -26.16 -6.56
N LEU A 824 -0.43 -25.45 -7.62
CA LEU A 824 -1.03 -25.52 -8.96
C LEU A 824 -0.93 -26.92 -9.59
N GLU A 825 0.11 -27.69 -9.28
CA GLU A 825 0.29 -29.06 -9.80
C GLU A 825 -0.60 -30.09 -9.08
N GLU A 826 -0.95 -29.82 -7.82
CA GLU A 826 -1.75 -30.71 -6.96
C GLU A 826 -3.27 -30.52 -7.09
N ILE A 827 -3.75 -29.49 -7.80
CA ILE A 827 -5.19 -29.28 -8.02
C ILE A 827 -5.79 -30.38 -8.92
N PRO A 828 -7.13 -30.56 -8.90
CA PRO A 828 -7.81 -31.54 -9.76
C PRO A 828 -7.44 -31.39 -11.24
N ARG A 829 -7.27 -32.52 -11.95
CA ARG A 829 -6.88 -32.53 -13.36
C ARG A 829 -7.84 -31.73 -14.24
N GLU A 830 -9.14 -31.75 -13.94
CA GLU A 830 -10.15 -30.98 -14.68
C GLU A 830 -9.85 -29.47 -14.66
N SER A 831 -9.57 -28.91 -13.49
CA SER A 831 -9.19 -27.50 -13.34
C SER A 831 -7.89 -27.16 -14.08
N ARG A 832 -6.89 -28.05 -14.04
CA ARG A 832 -5.61 -27.87 -14.77
C ARG A 832 -5.83 -27.83 -16.28
N ILE A 833 -6.58 -28.79 -16.82
CA ILE A 833 -6.88 -28.86 -18.25
C ILE A 833 -7.70 -27.64 -18.67
N LYS A 834 -8.75 -27.29 -17.93
CA LYS A 834 -9.57 -26.09 -18.19
C LYS A 834 -8.72 -24.82 -18.26
N PHE A 835 -7.78 -24.65 -17.33
CA PHE A 835 -6.87 -23.52 -17.32
C PHE A 835 -5.98 -23.50 -18.57
N VAL A 836 -5.30 -24.60 -18.88
CA VAL A 836 -4.40 -24.66 -20.05
C VAL A 836 -5.16 -24.45 -21.36
N THR A 837 -6.36 -25.03 -21.50
CA THR A 837 -7.23 -24.80 -22.68
C THR A 837 -7.59 -23.33 -22.84
N ASN A 838 -7.83 -22.61 -21.74
CA ASN A 838 -8.16 -21.19 -21.76
C ASN A 838 -6.93 -20.30 -22.03
N VAL A 839 -5.75 -20.68 -21.53
CA VAL A 839 -4.48 -19.98 -21.81
C VAL A 839 -4.12 -20.07 -23.29
N LEU A 840 -4.32 -21.24 -23.91
CA LEU A 840 -4.02 -21.52 -25.32
C LEU A 840 -5.09 -21.03 -26.31
N ARG A 841 -6.02 -20.17 -25.89
CA ARG A 841 -6.94 -19.49 -26.83
C ARG A 841 -6.18 -18.48 -27.70
N PRO A 842 -6.62 -18.23 -28.94
CA PRO A 842 -5.99 -17.23 -29.83
C PRO A 842 -5.83 -15.85 -29.17
N TYR A 843 -4.76 -15.14 -29.51
CA TYR A 843 -4.44 -13.83 -28.96
C TYR A 843 -5.27 -12.66 -29.50
N GLU A 844 -6.12 -12.91 -30.51
CA GLU A 844 -6.99 -11.89 -31.11
C GLU A 844 -8.10 -11.43 -30.14
N ASN A 845 -8.32 -10.12 -30.06
CA ASN A 845 -9.35 -9.48 -29.21
C ASN A 845 -9.24 -9.78 -27.71
N ARG A 846 -8.03 -10.09 -27.22
CA ARG A 846 -7.75 -10.39 -25.81
C ARG A 846 -6.41 -9.80 -25.35
N ALA A 847 -6.34 -9.34 -24.11
CA ALA A 847 -5.07 -9.05 -23.44
C ALA A 847 -4.28 -10.36 -23.20
N TRP A 848 -3.21 -10.58 -23.96
CA TRP A 848 -2.49 -11.86 -24.01
C TRP A 848 -1.11 -11.85 -23.35
N ALA A 849 -0.44 -10.68 -23.23
CA ALA A 849 0.94 -10.60 -22.77
C ALA A 849 1.16 -11.32 -21.42
N GLN A 850 0.31 -11.04 -20.45
CA GLN A 850 0.37 -11.65 -19.12
C GLN A 850 0.11 -13.17 -19.14
N SER A 851 -0.79 -13.65 -20.01
CA SER A 851 -1.03 -15.09 -20.21
C SER A 851 0.16 -15.78 -20.87
N ASN A 852 0.83 -15.09 -21.79
CA ASN A 852 2.05 -15.58 -22.41
C ASN A 852 3.17 -15.71 -21.37
N TRP A 853 3.26 -14.79 -20.41
CA TRP A 853 4.25 -14.88 -19.33
C TRP A 853 4.08 -16.13 -18.48
N VAL A 854 2.85 -16.53 -18.16
CA VAL A 854 2.56 -17.80 -17.46
C VAL A 854 3.18 -18.99 -18.21
N LEU A 855 3.01 -19.05 -19.54
CA LEU A 855 3.60 -20.12 -20.37
C LEU A 855 5.13 -20.09 -20.35
N VAL A 856 5.73 -18.88 -20.40
CA VAL A 856 7.20 -18.73 -20.27
C VAL A 856 7.69 -19.24 -18.92
N ARG A 857 6.95 -19.01 -17.82
CA ARG A 857 7.33 -19.48 -16.48
C ARG A 857 7.30 -21.01 -16.36
N PHE A 858 6.35 -21.68 -17.00
CA PHE A 858 6.37 -23.14 -17.07
C PHE A 858 7.62 -23.67 -17.76
N TRP A 859 8.22 -22.91 -18.67
CA TRP A 859 9.41 -23.28 -19.44
C TRP A 859 10.74 -22.87 -18.82
N GLN A 860 10.79 -21.78 -18.06
CA GLN A 860 12.01 -21.23 -17.48
C GLN A 860 12.73 -22.25 -16.59
N GLY A 861 13.95 -22.64 -16.99
CA GLY A 861 14.74 -23.73 -16.40
C GLY A 861 14.98 -24.92 -17.35
N HIS A 862 14.09 -25.17 -18.32
CA HIS A 862 14.23 -26.23 -19.32
C HIS A 862 14.67 -25.74 -20.71
N GLY A 863 14.60 -24.43 -20.99
CA GLY A 863 15.03 -23.83 -22.26
C GLY A 863 16.55 -23.72 -22.43
N PHE A 864 16.99 -23.60 -23.68
CA PHE A 864 18.38 -23.40 -24.06
C PHE A 864 18.91 -22.10 -23.45
N ALA A 865 19.99 -22.22 -22.67
CA ALA A 865 20.60 -21.11 -21.92
C ALA A 865 19.58 -20.27 -21.13
N PHE A 866 18.51 -20.91 -20.62
CA PHE A 866 17.40 -20.24 -19.93
C PHE A 866 17.22 -20.72 -18.49
N ARG A 867 18.34 -20.76 -17.76
CA ARG A 867 18.43 -21.19 -16.35
C ARG A 867 18.84 -20.06 -15.39
N TYR A 868 18.82 -18.83 -15.88
CA TYR A 868 19.25 -17.67 -15.13
C TYR A 868 18.09 -17.02 -14.36
N GLU A 869 18.40 -16.42 -13.20
CA GLU A 869 17.47 -15.55 -12.48
C GLU A 869 17.43 -14.16 -13.12
N LYS A 870 18.62 -13.58 -13.36
CA LYS A 870 18.82 -12.32 -14.11
C LYS A 870 19.52 -12.64 -15.41
N SER A 871 19.15 -11.95 -16.48
CA SER A 871 19.83 -12.15 -17.75
C SER A 871 21.33 -11.88 -17.60
N PRO A 872 22.23 -12.78 -18.05
CA PRO A 872 23.67 -12.70 -17.81
C PRO A 872 24.33 -11.41 -18.28
N HIS A 873 23.81 -10.79 -19.35
CA HIS A 873 24.30 -9.51 -19.87
C HIS A 873 24.08 -8.35 -18.90
N LEU A 874 23.00 -8.37 -18.13
CA LEU A 874 22.66 -7.31 -17.16
C LEU A 874 23.62 -7.29 -15.98
N ALA A 875 24.02 -8.47 -15.49
CA ALA A 875 25.02 -8.60 -14.42
C ALA A 875 26.35 -7.93 -14.81
N ARG A 876 26.70 -7.96 -16.12
CA ARG A 876 27.93 -7.34 -16.65
C ARG A 876 27.83 -5.83 -16.87
N LYS A 877 26.64 -5.30 -17.21
CA LYS A 877 26.42 -3.88 -17.55
C LYS A 877 26.09 -2.99 -16.34
N ILE A 878 25.29 -3.48 -15.39
CA ILE A 878 24.66 -2.64 -14.34
C ILE A 878 25.17 -2.96 -12.93
N GLY A 879 25.88 -4.08 -12.76
CA GLY A 879 26.19 -4.63 -11.44
C GLY A 879 24.91 -5.11 -10.72
N PRO A 880 24.93 -5.28 -9.39
CA PRO A 880 23.82 -5.88 -8.64
C PRO A 880 22.58 -4.98 -8.45
N LYS A 881 22.54 -3.74 -8.97
CA LYS A 881 21.40 -2.83 -8.76
C LYS A 881 20.09 -3.47 -9.23
N MET A 882 19.07 -3.43 -8.36
CA MET A 882 17.72 -3.90 -8.68
C MET A 882 17.09 -2.93 -9.69
N LEU A 883 16.72 -3.42 -10.88
CA LEU A 883 15.85 -2.68 -11.80
C LEU A 883 14.42 -2.74 -11.23
N GLN A 884 13.88 -1.60 -10.82
CA GLN A 884 12.52 -1.46 -10.25
C GLN A 884 11.39 -1.52 -11.30
N GLN A 885 11.55 -2.34 -12.34
CA GLN A 885 10.53 -2.48 -13.41
C GLN A 885 9.73 -3.77 -13.27
N GLU A 886 8.41 -3.66 -13.48
CA GLU A 886 7.48 -4.78 -13.66
C GLU A 886 7.64 -5.36 -15.09
N SER A 887 8.76 -6.03 -15.37
CA SER A 887 9.03 -6.73 -16.64
C SER A 887 9.38 -8.21 -16.42
N ILE A 888 9.34 -9.02 -17.49
CA ILE A 888 9.84 -10.42 -17.52
C ILE A 888 11.27 -10.52 -16.98
N SER A 889 12.04 -9.44 -17.11
CA SER A 889 13.42 -9.27 -16.64
C SER A 889 13.55 -9.10 -15.12
N GLN A 890 12.46 -9.20 -14.34
CA GLN A 890 12.57 -9.35 -12.89
C GLN A 890 13.35 -10.63 -12.53
N PRO A 891 14.28 -10.55 -11.57
CA PRO A 891 15.02 -11.71 -11.08
C PRO A 891 14.07 -12.70 -10.42
N ILE A 892 13.80 -13.82 -11.09
CA ILE A 892 12.97 -14.89 -10.54
C ILE A 892 13.74 -16.20 -10.67
N LYS A 893 13.84 -16.92 -9.55
CA LYS A 893 14.44 -18.25 -9.51
C LYS A 893 13.69 -19.21 -10.45
N PRO A 894 14.38 -19.85 -11.42
CA PRO A 894 13.75 -20.81 -12.32
C PRO A 894 13.04 -21.93 -11.55
N CYS A 895 11.77 -22.16 -11.89
CA CYS A 895 10.95 -23.24 -11.34
C CYS A 895 10.01 -23.77 -12.45
N PRO A 896 10.52 -24.58 -13.39
CA PRO A 896 9.70 -25.07 -14.50
C PRO A 896 8.69 -26.13 -14.04
N SER A 897 7.54 -26.22 -14.72
CA SER A 897 6.53 -27.26 -14.45
C SER A 897 6.43 -28.25 -15.60
N VAL A 898 6.90 -29.48 -15.37
CA VAL A 898 6.76 -30.57 -16.34
C VAL A 898 5.28 -30.94 -16.51
N MET A 899 4.47 -30.91 -15.45
CA MET A 899 3.05 -31.26 -15.50
C MET A 899 2.26 -30.34 -16.43
N TYR A 900 2.45 -29.01 -16.31
CA TYR A 900 1.78 -28.06 -17.19
C TYR A 900 2.33 -28.09 -18.62
N GLN A 901 3.64 -28.34 -18.80
CA GLN A 901 4.22 -28.58 -20.13
C GLN A 901 3.57 -29.78 -20.83
N MET A 902 3.32 -30.87 -20.11
CA MET A 902 2.65 -32.06 -20.64
C MET A 902 1.17 -31.79 -20.97
N HIS A 903 0.45 -31.04 -20.14
CA HIS A 903 -0.92 -30.62 -20.46
C HIS A 903 -0.99 -29.70 -21.69
N VAL A 904 -0.02 -28.78 -21.84
CA VAL A 904 0.12 -27.95 -23.04
C VAL A 904 0.30 -28.84 -24.27
N ARG A 905 1.22 -29.82 -24.21
CA ARG A 905 1.42 -30.80 -25.29
C ARG A 905 0.12 -31.53 -25.64
N ASP A 906 -0.53 -32.14 -24.65
CA ASP A 906 -1.72 -32.97 -24.86
C ASP A 906 -2.84 -32.15 -25.54
N ILE A 907 -3.12 -30.94 -25.05
CA ILE A 907 -4.16 -30.06 -25.64
C ILE A 907 -3.80 -29.64 -27.06
N LEU A 908 -2.53 -29.33 -27.33
CA LEU A 908 -2.09 -28.91 -28.66
C LEU A 908 -2.16 -30.04 -29.69
N VAL A 909 -1.86 -31.27 -29.28
CA VAL A 909 -1.91 -32.46 -30.15
C VAL A 909 -3.36 -32.92 -30.37
N ASP A 910 -4.20 -32.90 -29.33
CA ASP A 910 -5.58 -33.39 -29.40
C ASP A 910 -6.51 -32.48 -30.23
N ASN A 911 -6.22 -31.18 -30.34
CA ASN A 911 -7.08 -30.18 -31.01
C ASN A 911 -6.38 -29.41 -32.15
N PRO A 912 -6.08 -30.05 -33.30
CA PRO A 912 -5.24 -29.46 -34.36
C PRO A 912 -5.80 -28.15 -34.94
N LYS A 913 -7.13 -27.99 -35.01
CA LYS A 913 -7.78 -26.76 -35.49
C LYS A 913 -7.54 -25.58 -34.55
N ALA A 914 -7.75 -25.77 -33.24
CA ALA A 914 -7.54 -24.72 -32.24
C ALA A 914 -6.05 -24.38 -32.12
N THR A 915 -5.17 -25.38 -32.17
CA THR A 915 -3.72 -25.24 -32.22
C THR A 915 -3.26 -24.37 -33.39
N THR A 916 -3.80 -24.62 -34.58
CA THR A 916 -3.46 -23.83 -35.77
C THR A 916 -3.85 -22.36 -35.61
N LEU A 917 -5.03 -22.06 -35.04
CA LEU A 917 -5.46 -20.68 -34.78
C LEU A 917 -4.58 -19.99 -33.73
N PHE A 918 -4.29 -20.70 -32.63
CA PHE A 918 -3.43 -20.19 -31.56
C PHE A 918 -2.02 -19.86 -32.09
N LEU A 919 -1.36 -20.81 -32.76
CA LEU A 919 -0.01 -20.62 -33.28
C LEU A 919 0.06 -19.55 -34.36
N ASN A 920 -0.96 -19.44 -35.23
CA ASN A 920 -1.02 -18.34 -36.20
C ASN A 920 -1.11 -16.98 -35.50
N SER A 921 -1.95 -16.86 -34.45
CA SER A 921 -2.05 -15.64 -33.67
C SER A 921 -0.74 -15.33 -32.93
N LEU A 922 -0.05 -16.33 -32.39
CA LEU A 922 1.23 -16.19 -31.70
C LEU A 922 2.33 -15.70 -32.66
N LEU A 923 2.46 -16.34 -33.83
CA LEU A 923 3.43 -15.93 -34.86
C LEU A 923 3.12 -14.53 -35.41
N ASN A 924 1.84 -14.14 -35.51
CA ASN A 924 1.44 -12.77 -35.87
C ASN A 924 1.91 -11.76 -34.83
N GLN A 925 1.66 -12.01 -33.53
CA GLN A 925 2.08 -11.12 -32.45
C GLN A 925 3.61 -11.03 -32.35
N MET A 926 4.33 -12.13 -32.61
CA MET A 926 5.78 -12.14 -32.60
C MET A 926 6.36 -11.29 -33.74
N ASN A 927 5.81 -11.43 -34.94
CA ASN A 927 6.20 -10.62 -36.09
C ASN A 927 5.93 -9.13 -35.83
N TRP A 928 4.77 -8.79 -35.27
CA TRP A 928 4.43 -7.42 -34.90
C TRP A 928 5.39 -6.86 -33.85
N ALA A 929 5.56 -7.54 -32.71
CA ALA A 929 6.42 -7.07 -31.61
C ALA A 929 7.87 -6.86 -32.06
N PHE A 930 8.40 -7.79 -32.87
CA PHE A 930 9.76 -7.67 -33.41
C PHE A 930 9.88 -6.55 -34.46
N SER A 931 8.87 -6.35 -35.31
CA SER A 931 8.88 -5.27 -36.31
C SER A 931 8.84 -3.89 -35.66
N GLU A 932 7.97 -3.70 -34.66
CA GLU A 932 7.90 -2.46 -33.87
C GLU A 932 9.20 -2.20 -33.13
N PHE A 933 9.78 -3.24 -32.50
CA PHE A 933 11.08 -3.15 -31.86
C PHE A 933 12.17 -2.64 -32.81
N ILE A 934 12.29 -3.25 -34.00
CA ILE A 934 13.30 -2.87 -34.99
C ILE A 934 13.05 -1.44 -35.51
N SER A 935 11.79 -1.05 -35.74
CA SER A 935 11.45 0.32 -36.14
C SER A 935 11.94 1.34 -35.10
N MET A 936 11.70 1.07 -33.81
CA MET A 936 12.16 1.95 -32.72
C MET A 936 13.69 1.98 -32.60
N VAL A 937 14.37 0.84 -32.73
CA VAL A 937 15.84 0.78 -32.74
C VAL A 937 16.42 1.61 -33.90
N GLN A 938 15.80 1.56 -35.08
CA GLN A 938 16.21 2.37 -36.23
C GLN A 938 15.99 3.86 -35.98
N GLU A 939 14.86 4.24 -35.37
CA GLU A 939 14.60 5.62 -34.98
C GLU A 939 15.63 6.12 -33.97
N ILE A 940 15.91 5.36 -32.91
CA ILE A 940 16.94 5.68 -31.90
C ILE A 940 18.30 5.85 -32.56
N HIS A 941 18.70 4.95 -33.47
CA HIS A 941 19.95 5.06 -34.21
C HIS A 941 20.02 6.29 -35.12
N ASN A 942 18.93 6.61 -35.82
CA ASN A 942 18.84 7.78 -36.69
C ASN A 942 18.88 9.08 -35.90
N VAL A 943 18.39 9.09 -34.66
CA VAL A 943 18.45 10.24 -33.75
C VAL A 943 19.84 10.35 -33.12
N SER A 944 20.44 9.24 -32.67
CA SER A 944 21.77 9.22 -32.04
C SER A 944 22.91 9.55 -33.00
N SER A 945 22.71 9.34 -34.30
CA SER A 945 23.69 9.66 -35.34
C SER A 945 23.65 11.13 -35.80
N ARG A 946 22.65 11.92 -35.38
CA ARG A 946 22.57 13.36 -35.71
C ARG A 946 23.48 14.18 -34.80
N PRO A 947 24.14 15.23 -35.34
CA PRO A 947 25.04 16.09 -34.56
C PRO A 947 24.33 17.01 -33.56
N GLU A 948 23.02 17.22 -33.70
CA GLU A 948 22.20 18.00 -32.76
C GLU A 948 21.69 17.12 -31.61
N ARG A 949 21.73 17.62 -30.37
CA ARG A 949 21.21 16.91 -29.18
C ARG A 949 19.69 16.86 -29.20
N VAL A 950 19.12 15.96 -29.99
CA VAL A 950 17.69 15.64 -29.95
C VAL A 950 17.46 14.66 -28.79
N PHE A 951 16.61 15.07 -27.84
CA PHE A 951 16.26 14.25 -26.69
C PHE A 951 15.21 13.21 -27.08
N ILE A 952 15.48 11.92 -26.82
CA ILE A 952 14.50 10.85 -27.00
C ILE A 952 13.66 10.77 -25.72
N GLU A 953 12.34 10.77 -25.84
CA GLU A 953 11.45 10.66 -24.69
C GLU A 953 11.65 9.32 -23.96
N SER A 954 11.82 9.33 -22.64
CA SER A 954 11.92 8.11 -21.81
C SER A 954 10.75 7.14 -22.03
N ARG A 955 9.56 7.65 -22.40
CA ARG A 955 8.41 6.83 -22.76
C ARG A 955 8.67 5.97 -24.00
N GLN A 956 9.28 6.53 -25.05
CA GLN A 956 9.60 5.78 -26.27
C GLN A 956 10.66 4.70 -26.01
N LEU A 957 11.68 5.02 -25.21
CA LEU A 957 12.71 4.05 -24.80
C LEU A 957 12.09 2.85 -24.05
N LYS A 958 11.16 3.13 -23.12
CA LYS A 958 10.44 2.07 -22.38
C LYS A 958 9.56 1.21 -23.27
N ILE A 959 8.90 1.79 -24.27
CA ILE A 959 8.11 1.02 -25.25
C ILE A 959 9.04 0.11 -26.07
N CYS A 960 10.20 0.62 -26.51
CA CYS A 960 11.20 -0.17 -27.24
C CYS A 960 11.66 -1.39 -26.42
N ALA A 961 12.04 -1.18 -25.16
CA ALA A 961 12.40 -2.26 -24.24
C ALA A 961 11.25 -3.26 -24.03
N THR A 962 10.01 -2.77 -23.91
CA THR A 962 8.81 -3.62 -23.76
C THR A 962 8.57 -4.48 -25.00
N CYS A 963 8.71 -3.94 -26.21
CA CYS A 963 8.57 -4.69 -27.47
C CYS A 963 9.65 -5.78 -27.59
N PHE A 964 10.88 -5.49 -27.16
CA PHE A 964 11.96 -6.47 -27.10
C PHE A 964 11.64 -7.62 -26.13
N ASP A 965 11.19 -7.30 -24.92
CA ASP A 965 10.79 -8.28 -23.90
C ASP A 965 9.62 -9.14 -24.37
N LEU A 966 8.62 -8.55 -25.04
CA LEU A 966 7.50 -9.27 -25.65
C LEU A 966 7.97 -10.25 -26.73
N ALA A 967 8.87 -9.83 -27.64
CA ALA A 967 9.41 -10.68 -28.69
C ALA A 967 10.14 -11.89 -28.10
N ILE A 968 10.98 -11.70 -27.09
CA ILE A 968 11.65 -12.80 -26.37
C ILE A 968 10.64 -13.74 -25.72
N SER A 969 9.61 -13.19 -25.07
CA SER A 969 8.60 -14.00 -24.39
C SER A 969 7.85 -14.92 -25.35
N LEU A 970 7.54 -14.44 -26.56
CA LEU A 970 6.87 -15.22 -27.59
C LEU A 970 7.79 -16.30 -28.15
N LEU A 971 9.07 -15.97 -28.38
CA LEU A 971 10.09 -16.95 -28.80
C LEU A 971 10.26 -18.07 -27.76
N ARG A 972 10.28 -17.76 -26.46
CA ARG A 972 10.40 -18.78 -25.40
C ARG A 972 9.18 -19.71 -25.33
N VAL A 973 7.98 -19.23 -25.64
CA VAL A 973 6.81 -20.11 -25.78
C VAL A 973 6.90 -21.00 -27.01
N ILE A 974 7.39 -20.48 -28.15
CA ILE A 974 7.63 -21.31 -29.34
C ILE A 974 8.70 -22.37 -29.06
N GLU A 975 9.77 -22.01 -28.35
CA GLU A 975 10.84 -22.93 -27.94
C GLU A 975 10.27 -24.08 -27.10
N MET A 976 9.40 -23.78 -26.13
CA MET A 976 8.69 -24.79 -25.36
C MET A 976 7.87 -25.70 -26.26
N ILE A 977 7.03 -25.14 -27.13
CA ILE A 977 6.13 -25.91 -28.02
C ILE A 977 6.93 -26.82 -28.96
N ALA A 978 8.03 -26.32 -29.55
CA ALA A 978 8.92 -27.10 -30.41
C ALA A 978 9.58 -28.29 -29.67
N ASN A 979 9.85 -28.15 -28.36
CA ASN A 979 10.39 -29.23 -27.53
C ASN A 979 9.32 -30.23 -27.09
N VAL A 980 8.18 -29.76 -26.59
CA VAL A 980 7.17 -30.63 -25.95
C VAL A 980 6.24 -31.30 -26.96
N ALA A 981 5.99 -30.66 -28.11
CA ALA A 981 5.06 -31.13 -29.14
C ALA A 981 5.66 -30.99 -30.57
N PRO A 982 6.80 -31.66 -30.86
CA PRO A 982 7.47 -31.54 -32.16
C PRO A 982 6.62 -32.01 -33.35
N SER A 983 5.65 -32.90 -33.12
CA SER A 983 4.73 -33.39 -34.15
C SER A 983 3.89 -32.30 -34.81
N ILE A 984 3.65 -31.17 -34.13
CA ILE A 984 2.87 -30.04 -34.69
C ILE A 984 3.57 -29.45 -35.93
N PHE A 985 4.90 -29.44 -35.94
CA PHE A 985 5.70 -28.93 -37.06
C PHE A 985 6.17 -30.06 -38.01
N GLY A 986 6.22 -31.31 -37.52
CA GLY A 986 6.74 -32.46 -38.26
C GLY A 986 5.71 -33.40 -38.91
N ASP A 987 4.42 -33.31 -38.59
CA ASP A 987 3.40 -34.22 -39.12
C ASP A 987 3.07 -33.94 -40.59
N ASP A 988 3.32 -34.93 -41.46
CA ASP A 988 3.12 -34.88 -42.92
C ASP A 988 1.65 -34.99 -43.34
N THR A 989 0.77 -35.40 -42.43
CA THR A 989 -0.65 -35.60 -42.73
C THR A 989 -1.48 -34.30 -42.64
N GLN A 990 -0.93 -33.25 -42.03
CA GLN A 990 -1.62 -31.99 -41.78
C GLN A 990 -1.10 -30.86 -42.69
N SER A 991 -1.94 -30.32 -43.56
CA SER A 991 -1.56 -29.18 -44.43
C SER A 991 -1.28 -27.88 -43.66
N SER A 992 -1.77 -27.75 -42.42
CA SER A 992 -1.47 -26.61 -41.54
C SER A 992 -0.04 -26.63 -41.01
N SER A 993 0.59 -27.80 -40.84
CA SER A 993 1.94 -27.91 -40.28
C SER A 993 2.99 -27.31 -41.22
N GLU A 994 2.80 -27.46 -42.53
CA GLU A 994 3.70 -26.88 -43.56
C GLU A 994 3.69 -25.36 -43.52
N ASN A 995 2.49 -24.78 -43.46
CA ASN A 995 2.32 -23.33 -43.39
C ASN A 995 2.89 -22.75 -42.08
N LEU A 996 2.68 -23.42 -40.95
CA LEU A 996 3.21 -22.98 -39.65
C LEU A 996 4.74 -23.06 -39.60
N LEU A 997 5.32 -24.16 -40.11
CA LEU A 997 6.76 -24.36 -40.17
C LEU A 997 7.44 -23.34 -41.08
N ALA A 998 6.92 -23.11 -42.30
CA ALA A 998 7.48 -22.12 -43.22
C ALA A 998 7.46 -20.71 -42.61
N ARG A 999 6.35 -20.31 -41.97
CA ARG A 999 6.25 -19.03 -41.26
C ARG A 999 7.23 -18.90 -40.10
N LEU A 1000 7.41 -19.97 -39.34
CA LEU A 1000 8.35 -19.98 -38.23
C LEU A 1000 9.79 -19.84 -38.73
N CYS A 1001 10.20 -20.64 -39.71
CA CYS A 1001 11.53 -20.55 -40.34
C CYS A 1001 11.80 -19.13 -40.88
N GLN A 1002 10.85 -18.55 -41.62
CA GLN A 1002 10.94 -17.18 -42.12
C GLN A 1002 11.25 -16.17 -41.00
N LEU A 1003 10.49 -16.22 -39.90
CA LEU A 1003 10.64 -15.27 -38.80
C LEU A 1003 11.96 -15.49 -38.01
N LEU A 1004 12.36 -16.74 -37.78
CA LEU A 1004 13.64 -17.05 -37.13
C LEU A 1004 14.81 -16.52 -37.94
N CYS A 1005 14.82 -16.72 -39.27
CA CYS A 1005 15.86 -16.20 -40.16
C CYS A 1005 15.88 -14.66 -40.17
N GLN A 1006 14.72 -14.00 -40.19
CA GLN A 1006 14.64 -12.54 -40.12
C GLN A 1006 15.23 -11.99 -38.82
N ILE A 1007 14.87 -12.58 -37.67
CA ILE A 1007 15.41 -12.18 -36.37
C ILE A 1007 16.92 -12.38 -36.32
N LEU A 1008 17.38 -13.58 -36.71
CA LEU A 1008 18.78 -13.93 -36.70
C LEU A 1008 19.63 -12.97 -37.56
N ASN A 1009 19.18 -12.64 -38.77
CA ASN A 1009 19.93 -11.72 -39.64
C ASN A 1009 19.97 -10.29 -39.12
N ARG A 1010 18.87 -9.81 -38.51
CA ARG A 1010 18.79 -8.43 -37.99
C ARG A 1010 19.59 -8.23 -36.71
N VAL A 1011 19.69 -9.27 -35.88
CA VAL A 1011 20.41 -9.22 -34.60
C VAL A 1011 21.88 -9.61 -34.76
N SER A 1012 22.23 -10.54 -35.65
CA SER A 1012 23.62 -11.01 -35.83
C SER A 1012 24.48 -10.14 -36.76
N SER A 1013 23.92 -9.08 -37.35
CA SER A 1013 24.67 -8.21 -38.28
C SER A 1013 25.55 -7.19 -37.54
N GLN A 1014 26.86 -7.24 -37.78
CA GLN A 1014 27.88 -6.37 -37.15
C GLN A 1014 27.71 -4.88 -37.51
N THR A 1015 27.07 -4.57 -38.63
CA THR A 1015 26.81 -3.20 -39.12
C THR A 1015 25.37 -2.75 -38.85
N SER A 1016 24.61 -3.49 -38.05
CA SER A 1016 23.20 -3.20 -37.79
C SER A 1016 22.99 -2.02 -36.83
N CYS A 1017 21.85 -1.33 -37.00
CA CYS A 1017 21.36 -0.35 -36.04
C CYS A 1017 21.24 -0.93 -34.62
N PHE A 1018 20.94 -2.24 -34.51
CA PHE A 1018 20.84 -2.96 -33.25
C PHE A 1018 22.18 -3.00 -32.50
N GLN A 1019 23.27 -3.39 -33.17
CA GLN A 1019 24.61 -3.40 -32.58
C GLN A 1019 25.01 -2.01 -32.08
N HIS A 1020 24.67 -0.95 -32.83
CA HIS A 1020 24.95 0.42 -32.42
C HIS A 1020 24.20 0.80 -31.13
N VAL A 1021 22.89 0.55 -31.04
CA VAL A 1021 22.07 0.88 -29.86
C VAL A 1021 22.53 0.12 -28.61
N VAL A 1022 22.90 -1.16 -28.76
CA VAL A 1022 23.43 -1.99 -27.65
C VAL A 1022 24.73 -1.42 -27.06
N LEU A 1023 25.53 -0.71 -27.87
CA LEU A 1023 26.79 -0.07 -27.47
C LEU A 1023 26.62 1.32 -26.86
N LEU A 1024 25.48 1.99 -27.06
CA LEU A 1024 25.26 3.37 -26.59
C LEU A 1024 24.94 3.47 -25.08
N GLU A 1025 24.72 2.34 -24.38
CA GLU A 1025 24.42 2.27 -22.94
C GLU A 1025 23.38 3.32 -22.46
N ILE A 1026 22.30 3.49 -23.23
CA ILE A 1026 21.23 4.44 -22.95
C ILE A 1026 20.40 3.95 -21.74
N PRO A 1027 20.14 4.80 -20.73
CA PRO A 1027 19.22 4.47 -19.63
C PRO A 1027 17.82 4.09 -20.14
N ASP A 1028 17.14 3.15 -19.47
CA ASP A 1028 15.86 2.52 -19.88
C ASP A 1028 15.97 1.47 -21.02
N LEU A 1029 17.15 1.25 -21.63
CA LEU A 1029 17.37 0.23 -22.68
C LEU A 1029 18.30 -0.92 -22.23
N GLU A 1030 18.57 -1.07 -20.93
CA GLU A 1030 19.59 -1.98 -20.46
C GLU A 1030 19.24 -3.46 -20.66
N SER A 1031 17.94 -3.78 -20.77
CA SER A 1031 17.44 -5.14 -21.07
C SER A 1031 17.79 -5.62 -22.48
N ILE A 1032 18.04 -4.70 -23.42
CA ILE A 1032 18.30 -5.00 -24.82
C ILE A 1032 19.75 -5.48 -25.01
N ASP A 1033 19.91 -6.73 -25.44
CA ASP A 1033 21.20 -7.32 -25.72
C ASP A 1033 21.08 -8.52 -26.69
N HIS A 1034 22.20 -8.96 -27.26
CA HIS A 1034 22.24 -10.08 -28.19
C HIS A 1034 21.89 -11.41 -27.50
N PHE A 1035 22.32 -11.58 -26.24
CA PHE A 1035 22.17 -12.84 -25.50
C PHE A 1035 20.72 -13.38 -25.44
N PRO A 1036 19.74 -12.65 -24.87
CA PRO A 1036 18.43 -13.23 -24.57
C PRO A 1036 17.62 -13.65 -25.82
N ILE A 1037 17.76 -12.90 -26.92
CA ILE A 1037 17.03 -13.17 -28.16
C ILE A 1037 17.70 -14.28 -28.99
N LEU A 1038 19.03 -14.27 -29.12
CA LEU A 1038 19.77 -15.30 -29.88
C LEU A 1038 19.75 -16.65 -29.17
N ALA A 1039 19.78 -16.68 -27.84
CA ALA A 1039 19.59 -17.90 -27.07
C ALA A 1039 18.23 -18.56 -27.35
N ALA A 1040 17.14 -17.78 -27.40
CA ALA A 1040 15.81 -18.30 -27.68
C ALA A 1040 15.69 -18.84 -29.11
N VAL A 1041 16.17 -18.09 -30.12
CA VAL A 1041 16.17 -18.52 -31.53
C VAL A 1041 16.98 -19.81 -31.71
N THR A 1042 18.16 -19.88 -31.09
CA THR A 1042 19.04 -21.07 -31.15
C THR A 1042 18.37 -22.29 -30.50
N GLY A 1043 17.71 -22.11 -29.35
CA GLY A 1043 16.94 -23.17 -28.70
C GLY A 1043 15.81 -23.71 -29.57
N ILE A 1044 15.07 -22.85 -30.29
CA ILE A 1044 14.02 -23.26 -31.22
C ILE A 1044 14.61 -24.08 -32.37
N LEU A 1045 15.69 -23.62 -33.00
CA LEU A 1045 16.33 -24.32 -34.11
C LEU A 1045 16.84 -25.70 -33.70
N ILE A 1046 17.52 -25.81 -32.56
CA ILE A 1046 17.97 -27.09 -32.01
C ILE A 1046 16.77 -28.02 -31.76
N ALA A 1047 15.68 -27.50 -31.19
CA ALA A 1047 14.49 -28.30 -30.89
C ALA A 1047 13.83 -28.85 -32.15
N LEU A 1048 13.64 -28.01 -33.17
CA LEU A 1048 13.06 -28.40 -34.46
C LEU A 1048 13.94 -29.43 -35.18
N LEU A 1049 15.26 -29.24 -35.18
CA LEU A 1049 16.20 -30.11 -35.88
C LEU A 1049 16.60 -31.36 -35.10
N ARG A 1050 16.28 -31.47 -33.81
CA ARG A 1050 16.68 -32.60 -32.96
C ARG A 1050 16.23 -33.94 -33.55
N GLY A 1051 14.99 -34.01 -34.05
CA GLY A 1051 14.46 -35.21 -34.69
C GLY A 1051 15.19 -35.57 -35.99
N ASP A 1052 15.44 -34.56 -36.83
CA ASP A 1052 16.17 -34.71 -38.10
C ASP A 1052 17.62 -35.15 -37.88
N MET A 1053 18.32 -34.55 -36.90
CA MET A 1053 19.71 -34.88 -36.55
C MET A 1053 19.85 -36.28 -35.94
N ALA A 1054 18.89 -36.72 -35.12
CA ALA A 1054 18.92 -38.06 -34.51
C ALA A 1054 18.48 -39.17 -35.49
N GLY A 1055 17.68 -38.82 -36.50
CA GLY A 1055 17.14 -39.71 -37.51
C GLY A 1055 17.96 -39.83 -38.79
N ASP A 1056 19.14 -39.19 -38.89
CA ASP A 1056 20.00 -39.14 -40.08
C ASP A 1056 20.64 -40.50 -40.40
N LYS A 1057 19.82 -41.45 -40.86
CA LYS A 1057 20.22 -42.80 -41.29
C LYS A 1057 20.50 -42.88 -42.79
N ASP A 1058 20.07 -41.89 -43.57
CA ASP A 1058 20.24 -41.82 -45.03
C ASP A 1058 20.89 -40.47 -45.43
N PRO A 1059 22.17 -40.47 -45.84
CA PRO A 1059 22.91 -39.25 -46.18
C PRO A 1059 22.29 -38.45 -47.34
N GLY A 1060 21.56 -39.11 -48.24
CA GLY A 1060 21.07 -38.51 -49.49
C GLY A 1060 19.69 -37.84 -49.38
N ASN A 1061 18.93 -38.10 -48.32
CA ASN A 1061 17.62 -37.48 -48.13
C ASN A 1061 17.72 -36.28 -47.17
N ILE A 1062 17.12 -35.15 -47.55
CA ILE A 1062 17.02 -33.98 -46.69
C ILE A 1062 15.65 -34.02 -46.01
N PRO A 1063 15.61 -34.21 -44.67
CA PRO A 1063 14.35 -34.23 -43.92
C PRO A 1063 13.57 -32.92 -44.06
N ARG A 1064 12.26 -32.97 -43.82
CA ARG A 1064 11.32 -31.87 -44.11
C ARG A 1064 11.66 -30.56 -43.39
N ILE A 1065 11.94 -30.61 -42.09
CA ILE A 1065 12.24 -29.41 -41.29
C ILE A 1065 13.56 -28.79 -41.76
N THR A 1066 14.58 -29.64 -41.95
CA THR A 1066 15.87 -29.23 -42.53
C THR A 1066 15.70 -28.59 -43.92
N ARG A 1067 14.86 -29.18 -44.79
CA ARG A 1067 14.56 -28.64 -46.12
C ARG A 1067 13.90 -27.27 -46.02
N ALA A 1068 12.84 -27.12 -45.23
CA ALA A 1068 12.11 -25.88 -45.06
C ALA A 1068 13.02 -24.72 -44.60
N LEU A 1069 13.93 -25.00 -43.66
CA LEU A 1069 14.91 -24.01 -43.18
C LEU A 1069 15.95 -23.64 -44.25
N LEU A 1070 16.54 -24.61 -44.93
CA LEU A 1070 17.60 -24.37 -45.91
C LEU A 1070 17.08 -23.74 -47.22
N THR A 1071 15.81 -23.99 -47.58
CA THR A 1071 15.18 -23.37 -48.75
C THR A 1071 14.60 -21.99 -48.46
N GLU A 1072 14.59 -21.54 -47.19
CA GLU A 1072 14.11 -20.22 -46.83
C GLU A 1072 15.05 -19.14 -47.41
N PRO A 1073 14.57 -18.18 -48.22
CA PRO A 1073 15.43 -17.23 -48.93
C PRO A 1073 16.28 -16.33 -48.01
N SER A 1074 15.80 -16.09 -46.79
CA SER A 1074 16.53 -15.30 -45.78
C SER A 1074 17.56 -16.13 -45.00
N PHE A 1075 17.71 -17.43 -45.26
CA PHE A 1075 18.64 -18.26 -44.50
C PHE A 1075 20.11 -17.91 -44.81
N GLN A 1076 20.87 -17.57 -43.77
CA GLN A 1076 22.30 -17.24 -43.86
C GLN A 1076 23.10 -18.01 -42.81
N MET A 1077 24.04 -18.85 -43.24
CA MET A 1077 24.89 -19.63 -42.33
C MET A 1077 25.80 -18.74 -41.47
N SER A 1078 26.27 -17.62 -42.03
CA SER A 1078 27.09 -16.61 -41.33
C SER A 1078 26.41 -16.08 -40.06
N SER A 1079 25.08 -15.93 -40.08
CA SER A 1079 24.33 -15.42 -38.93
C SER A 1079 24.26 -16.42 -37.78
N LEU A 1080 24.41 -17.73 -38.05
CA LEU A 1080 24.52 -18.77 -37.02
C LEU A 1080 25.97 -18.91 -36.49
N TYR A 1081 26.99 -18.77 -37.34
CA TYR A 1081 28.39 -18.74 -36.89
C TYR A 1081 28.69 -17.57 -35.93
N PHE A 1082 28.05 -16.42 -36.15
CA PHE A 1082 28.09 -15.27 -35.24
C PHE A 1082 27.70 -15.64 -33.79
N VAL A 1083 26.78 -16.58 -33.59
CA VAL A 1083 26.34 -17.02 -32.26
C VAL A 1083 27.48 -17.66 -31.45
N LEU A 1084 28.42 -18.33 -32.13
CA LEU A 1084 29.64 -18.88 -31.52
C LEU A 1084 30.81 -17.88 -31.46
N GLY A 1085 30.66 -16.71 -32.07
CA GLY A 1085 31.75 -15.73 -32.24
C GLY A 1085 32.77 -16.14 -33.30
N GLU A 1086 32.41 -17.10 -34.17
CA GLU A 1086 33.21 -17.53 -35.30
C GLU A 1086 32.77 -16.70 -36.52
N ASP A 1087 33.65 -15.87 -37.09
CA ASP A 1087 33.36 -15.11 -38.31
C ASP A 1087 34.32 -15.59 -39.39
N GLU A 1088 33.79 -16.22 -40.45
CA GLU A 1088 34.61 -16.68 -41.59
C GLU A 1088 35.32 -15.51 -42.30
N SER A 1089 34.88 -14.26 -42.10
CA SER A 1089 35.35 -13.11 -42.87
C SER A 1089 36.56 -12.35 -42.30
N LYS A 1090 37.06 -12.64 -41.09
CA LYS A 1090 38.19 -11.87 -40.50
C LYS A 1090 39.21 -12.69 -39.72
N ARG A 1091 40.24 -13.18 -40.43
CA ARG A 1091 41.59 -13.41 -39.87
C ARG A 1091 42.43 -12.13 -39.72
N LYS A 1092 41.91 -10.94 -40.07
CA LYS A 1092 42.64 -9.66 -39.96
C LYS A 1092 41.70 -8.49 -39.61
N ILE A 1093 42.08 -7.78 -38.54
CA ILE A 1093 41.76 -6.39 -38.11
C ILE A 1093 40.91 -6.25 -36.82
N ASP A 1094 41.50 -5.43 -35.92
CA ASP A 1094 41.12 -4.83 -34.64
C ASP A 1094 40.81 -5.70 -33.40
N LYS A 1095 41.82 -5.74 -32.50
CA LYS A 1095 41.78 -6.36 -31.16
C LYS A 1095 40.86 -5.65 -30.15
N ASN A 1096 40.14 -4.59 -30.55
CA ASN A 1096 39.41 -3.72 -29.62
C ASN A 1096 37.87 -3.78 -29.71
N VAL A 1097 37.28 -4.59 -30.60
CA VAL A 1097 35.82 -4.78 -30.65
C VAL A 1097 35.46 -6.16 -30.11
N LYS A 1098 34.83 -6.22 -28.93
CA LYS A 1098 34.33 -7.48 -28.37
C LYS A 1098 33.13 -7.95 -29.17
N THR A 1099 33.28 -9.02 -29.94
CA THR A 1099 32.18 -9.70 -30.63
C THR A 1099 31.33 -10.51 -29.65
N PHE A 1100 30.03 -10.64 -29.93
CA PHE A 1100 29.14 -11.50 -29.15
C PHE A 1100 29.50 -12.97 -29.38
N SER A 1101 29.45 -13.79 -28.32
CA SER A 1101 29.58 -15.25 -28.40
C SER A 1101 28.89 -15.88 -27.19
N LEU A 1102 28.10 -16.93 -27.39
CA LEU A 1102 27.51 -17.71 -26.29
C LEU A 1102 28.58 -18.30 -25.37
N GLY A 1103 29.76 -18.65 -25.91
CA GLY A 1103 30.88 -19.19 -25.13
C GLY A 1103 31.46 -18.19 -24.12
N SER A 1104 31.15 -16.90 -24.24
CA SER A 1104 31.58 -15.88 -23.26
C SER A 1104 30.78 -15.90 -21.95
N TYR A 1105 29.73 -16.72 -21.86
CA TYR A 1105 28.80 -16.83 -20.72
C TYR A 1105 28.90 -18.21 -20.03
N ALA A 1106 30.11 -18.60 -19.62
CA ALA A 1106 30.42 -19.94 -19.06
C ALA A 1106 29.66 -20.29 -17.76
N GLY A 1107 29.01 -19.34 -17.09
CA GLY A 1107 28.17 -19.58 -15.91
C GLY A 1107 26.73 -19.97 -16.23
N ASP A 1108 26.23 -19.66 -17.44
CA ASP A 1108 24.80 -19.75 -17.79
C ASP A 1108 24.54 -20.65 -19.02
N VAL A 1109 25.54 -20.81 -19.89
CA VAL A 1109 25.52 -21.71 -21.05
C VAL A 1109 26.37 -22.94 -20.73
N SER A 1110 25.78 -24.14 -20.84
CA SER A 1110 26.52 -25.37 -20.57
C SER A 1110 27.42 -25.76 -21.75
N LEU A 1111 28.47 -26.55 -21.48
CA LEU A 1111 29.32 -27.09 -22.55
C LEU A 1111 28.51 -27.98 -23.51
N GLU A 1112 27.57 -28.77 -23.00
CA GLU A 1112 26.65 -29.60 -23.79
C GLU A 1112 25.78 -28.78 -24.75
N GLU A 1113 25.32 -27.60 -24.32
CA GLU A 1113 24.57 -26.67 -25.17
C GLU A 1113 25.42 -26.11 -26.29
N ILE A 1114 26.66 -25.71 -26.00
CA ILE A 1114 27.62 -25.25 -27.02
C ILE A 1114 27.92 -26.35 -28.02
N ASP A 1115 28.13 -27.58 -27.56
CA ASP A 1115 28.40 -28.72 -28.42
C ASP A 1115 27.17 -29.08 -29.28
N SER A 1116 25.96 -28.90 -28.74
CA SER A 1116 24.71 -29.05 -29.51
C SER A 1116 24.60 -28.03 -30.64
N VAL A 1117 25.01 -26.77 -30.41
CA VAL A 1117 25.06 -25.74 -31.47
C VAL A 1117 26.07 -26.13 -32.56
N LYS A 1118 27.27 -26.59 -32.16
CA LYS A 1118 28.29 -27.05 -33.12
C LYS A 1118 27.81 -28.23 -33.95
N ALA A 1119 27.17 -29.21 -33.32
CA ALA A 1119 26.59 -30.36 -34.00
C ALA A 1119 25.51 -29.94 -35.01
N MET A 1120 24.63 -29.00 -34.62
CA MET A 1120 23.62 -28.42 -35.51
C MET A 1120 24.25 -27.73 -36.72
N LEU A 1121 25.31 -26.94 -36.53
CA LEU A 1121 26.02 -26.27 -37.62
C LEU A 1121 26.67 -27.26 -38.58
N MET A 1122 27.37 -28.26 -38.05
CA MET A 1122 27.99 -29.32 -38.87
C MET A 1122 26.94 -30.09 -39.68
N TYR A 1123 25.81 -30.42 -39.07
CA TYR A 1123 24.68 -31.07 -39.73
C TYR A 1123 24.10 -30.21 -40.85
N LEU A 1124 23.76 -28.95 -40.58
CA LEU A 1124 23.19 -28.04 -41.57
C LEU A 1124 24.15 -27.78 -42.73
N GLU A 1125 25.45 -27.67 -42.45
CA GLU A 1125 26.49 -27.51 -43.48
C GLU A 1125 26.54 -28.74 -44.41
N SER A 1126 26.49 -29.94 -43.83
CA SER A 1126 26.49 -31.19 -44.61
C SER A 1126 25.27 -31.32 -45.54
N LYS A 1127 24.08 -30.90 -45.09
CA LYS A 1127 22.84 -30.96 -45.87
C LYS A 1127 22.69 -29.79 -46.84
N ARG A 1128 23.30 -28.64 -46.57
CA ARG A 1128 23.35 -27.48 -47.47
C ARG A 1128 24.02 -27.82 -48.79
N VAL A 1129 25.13 -28.55 -48.75
CA VAL A 1129 25.89 -28.97 -49.95
C VAL A 1129 25.07 -29.87 -50.88
N LEU A 1130 24.01 -30.52 -50.37
CA LEU A 1130 23.12 -31.40 -51.15
C LEU A 1130 21.99 -30.63 -51.88
N LEU A 1131 21.80 -29.34 -51.59
CA LEU A 1131 20.81 -28.51 -52.28
C LEU A 1131 21.46 -27.74 -53.45
N PRO A 1132 20.76 -27.59 -54.59
CA PRO A 1132 21.25 -26.76 -55.68
C PRO A 1132 21.38 -25.31 -55.23
N ASP A 1133 22.50 -24.68 -55.62
CA ASP A 1133 22.86 -23.30 -55.26
C ASP A 1133 21.85 -22.32 -55.86
N ASN A 1134 20.79 -21.99 -55.13
CA ASN A 1134 19.76 -21.02 -55.57
C ASN A 1134 20.21 -19.55 -55.39
N ARG A 1135 21.51 -19.29 -55.20
CA ARG A 1135 22.10 -17.95 -55.05
C ARG A 1135 22.37 -17.22 -56.38
N LEU A 1136 21.44 -17.30 -57.34
CA LEU A 1136 21.44 -16.44 -58.52
C LEU A 1136 20.12 -15.67 -58.58
N LEU A 1137 20.02 -14.61 -57.78
CA LEU A 1137 19.14 -13.47 -58.04
C LEU A 1137 19.97 -12.20 -57.88
N SER A 1138 20.73 -11.89 -58.93
CA SER A 1138 21.31 -10.57 -59.17
C SER A 1138 20.53 -9.93 -60.31
N ASP A 1139 19.39 -9.33 -59.98
CA ASP A 1139 18.80 -8.19 -60.68
C ASP A 1139 17.71 -7.61 -59.76
N ASP A 1140 18.00 -6.44 -59.17
CA ASP A 1140 17.15 -5.78 -58.17
C ASP A 1140 15.77 -5.36 -58.72
N ASP A 1141 15.62 -5.26 -60.05
CA ASP A 1141 14.41 -4.72 -60.69
C ASP A 1141 13.23 -5.70 -60.77
N ASP A 1142 13.48 -7.01 -60.69
CA ASP A 1142 12.43 -8.04 -60.81
C ASP A 1142 12.12 -8.77 -59.49
N THR A 1143 12.67 -8.32 -58.37
CA THR A 1143 12.43 -8.93 -57.04
C THR A 1143 11.12 -8.42 -56.43
N CYS A 1144 10.33 -9.31 -55.84
CA CYS A 1144 9.07 -8.95 -55.21
C CYS A 1144 9.29 -8.06 -53.98
N ILE A 1145 8.82 -6.82 -54.06
CA ILE A 1145 8.93 -5.81 -52.98
C ILE A 1145 8.14 -6.14 -51.71
N ILE A 1146 7.35 -7.22 -51.69
CA ILE A 1146 6.64 -7.69 -50.49
C ILE A 1146 7.48 -8.66 -49.66
N CYS A 1147 8.25 -9.54 -50.32
CA CYS A 1147 9.08 -10.55 -49.62
C CYS A 1147 10.58 -10.35 -49.80
N TYR A 1148 11.01 -9.52 -50.76
CA TYR A 1148 12.39 -9.31 -51.17
C TYR A 1148 13.17 -10.60 -51.44
N ALA A 1149 12.46 -11.68 -51.77
CA ALA A 1149 12.97 -13.04 -51.73
C ALA A 1149 12.71 -13.83 -53.02
N TYR A 1150 11.58 -13.57 -53.69
CA TYR A 1150 11.19 -14.23 -54.93
C TYR A 1150 10.97 -13.21 -56.03
N PRO A 1151 11.23 -13.55 -57.30
CA PRO A 1151 10.94 -12.66 -58.41
C PRO A 1151 9.43 -12.41 -58.56
N ASN A 1152 9.08 -11.26 -59.13
CA ASN A 1152 7.71 -10.91 -59.50
C ASN A 1152 7.17 -11.93 -60.49
N GLY A 1153 6.18 -12.72 -60.08
CA GLY A 1153 5.70 -13.89 -60.83
C GLY A 1153 4.24 -13.80 -61.24
N ALA A 1154 3.45 -12.87 -60.69
CA ALA A 1154 2.04 -12.73 -61.03
C ALA A 1154 1.55 -11.28 -60.89
N THR A 1155 0.45 -10.99 -61.58
CA THR A 1155 -0.12 -9.64 -61.75
C THR A 1155 -1.59 -9.62 -61.35
N PHE A 1156 -1.99 -8.62 -60.55
CA PHE A 1156 -3.38 -8.38 -60.21
C PHE A 1156 -4.16 -7.66 -61.30
N LYS A 1157 -5.41 -8.05 -61.53
CA LYS A 1157 -6.38 -7.29 -62.33
C LYS A 1157 -7.51 -6.75 -61.44
N PRO A 1158 -7.98 -5.51 -61.68
CA PRO A 1158 -7.63 -4.62 -62.80
C PRO A 1158 -6.39 -3.73 -62.60
N CYS A 1159 -5.84 -3.65 -61.39
CA CYS A 1159 -4.82 -2.62 -61.04
C CYS A 1159 -3.40 -2.86 -61.58
N ASN A 1160 -3.11 -4.00 -62.20
CA ASN A 1160 -1.83 -4.37 -62.83
C ASN A 1160 -0.60 -4.37 -61.92
N HIS A 1161 -0.75 -4.31 -60.59
CA HIS A 1161 0.38 -4.45 -59.69
C HIS A 1161 0.93 -5.87 -59.72
N LYS A 1162 2.27 -5.98 -59.70
CA LYS A 1162 3.02 -7.23 -59.75
C LYS A 1162 3.55 -7.61 -58.38
N SER A 1163 3.63 -8.90 -58.11
CA SER A 1163 4.26 -9.46 -56.92
C SER A 1163 4.65 -10.91 -57.18
N CYS A 1164 5.42 -11.54 -56.28
CA CYS A 1164 5.70 -12.97 -56.41
C CYS A 1164 4.42 -13.78 -56.15
N ARG A 1165 4.34 -14.96 -56.77
CA ARG A 1165 3.20 -15.86 -56.67
C ARG A 1165 2.90 -16.26 -55.22
N VAL A 1166 3.94 -16.50 -54.43
CA VAL A 1166 3.86 -16.87 -53.01
C VAL A 1166 3.16 -15.78 -52.17
N CYS A 1167 3.54 -14.51 -52.34
CA CYS A 1167 2.89 -13.40 -51.62
C CYS A 1167 1.45 -13.19 -52.04
N ILE A 1168 1.14 -13.38 -53.33
CA ILE A 1168 -0.21 -13.26 -53.87
C ILE A 1168 -1.11 -14.34 -53.29
N ASP A 1169 -0.71 -15.60 -53.37
CA ASP A 1169 -1.50 -16.74 -52.88
C ASP A 1169 -1.74 -16.60 -51.36
N ARG A 1170 -0.71 -16.21 -50.59
CA ARG A 1170 -0.80 -16.02 -49.14
C ARG A 1170 -1.73 -14.87 -48.74
N HIS A 1171 -1.73 -13.78 -49.50
CA HIS A 1171 -2.61 -12.65 -49.23
C HIS A 1171 -4.07 -12.95 -49.57
N LEU A 1172 -4.32 -13.66 -50.67
CA LEU A 1172 -5.67 -14.03 -51.11
C LEU A 1172 -6.39 -14.99 -50.14
N LEU A 1173 -5.65 -15.66 -49.25
CA LEU A 1173 -6.24 -16.40 -48.12
C LEU A 1173 -6.95 -15.50 -47.11
N ASN A 1174 -6.52 -14.24 -46.97
CA ASN A 1174 -6.99 -13.32 -45.93
C ASN A 1174 -7.76 -12.11 -46.49
N SER A 1175 -7.41 -11.61 -47.69
CA SER A 1175 -8.03 -10.41 -48.28
C SER A 1175 -8.05 -10.47 -49.80
N ARG A 1176 -9.16 -10.02 -50.39
CA ARG A 1176 -9.33 -9.92 -51.86
C ARG A 1176 -8.99 -8.54 -52.43
N GLU A 1177 -8.27 -7.72 -51.67
CA GLU A 1177 -7.85 -6.39 -52.10
C GLU A 1177 -6.36 -6.38 -52.48
N CYS A 1178 -5.96 -5.58 -53.46
CA CYS A 1178 -4.55 -5.41 -53.79
C CYS A 1178 -3.79 -4.79 -52.61
N PHE A 1179 -2.66 -5.37 -52.18
CA PHE A 1179 -1.87 -4.82 -51.07
C PHE A 1179 -1.31 -3.41 -51.34
N PHE A 1180 -1.12 -3.04 -52.61
CA PHE A 1180 -0.56 -1.74 -53.00
C PHE A 1180 -1.59 -0.61 -53.08
N CYS A 1181 -2.76 -0.89 -53.67
CA CYS A 1181 -3.76 0.14 -53.98
C CYS A 1181 -5.16 -0.14 -53.41
N LYS A 1182 -5.31 -1.24 -52.68
CA LYS A 1182 -6.56 -1.70 -52.03
C LYS A 1182 -7.73 -1.97 -52.99
N THR A 1183 -7.55 -1.86 -54.30
CA THR A 1183 -8.56 -2.25 -55.30
C THR A 1183 -8.89 -3.73 -55.20
N THR A 1184 -10.17 -4.09 -55.22
CA THR A 1184 -10.64 -5.48 -55.22
C THR A 1184 -10.13 -6.24 -56.45
N ILE A 1185 -9.50 -7.39 -56.20
CA ILE A 1185 -8.86 -8.23 -57.21
C ILE A 1185 -9.93 -9.09 -57.88
N THR A 1186 -10.09 -8.97 -59.19
CA THR A 1186 -11.03 -9.78 -59.97
C THR A 1186 -10.37 -11.02 -60.56
N GLN A 1187 -9.12 -10.91 -61.00
CA GLN A 1187 -8.34 -11.99 -61.61
C GLN A 1187 -6.85 -11.83 -61.30
N VAL A 1188 -6.13 -12.95 -61.29
CA VAL A 1188 -4.68 -13.01 -61.12
C VAL A 1188 -4.08 -13.76 -62.30
N TYR A 1189 -3.07 -13.17 -62.95
CA TYR A 1189 -2.38 -13.77 -64.10
C TYR A 1189 -0.91 -14.01 -63.78
N ASP A 1190 -0.35 -15.11 -64.28
CA ASP A 1190 1.09 -15.42 -64.28
C ASP A 1190 1.82 -14.56 -65.34
N LEU A 1191 3.16 -14.51 -65.29
CA LEU A 1191 4.01 -13.82 -66.27
C LEU A 1191 3.75 -14.28 -67.73
N ASN A 1192 3.38 -15.55 -67.90
CA ASN A 1192 3.01 -16.14 -69.19
C ASN A 1192 1.55 -15.84 -69.61
N LYS A 1193 0.88 -14.88 -68.95
CA LYS A 1193 -0.55 -14.53 -69.14
C LYS A 1193 -1.52 -15.69 -68.92
N THR A 1194 -1.10 -16.70 -68.16
CA THR A 1194 -1.96 -17.81 -67.74
C THR A 1194 -2.78 -17.38 -66.53
N LEU A 1195 -4.08 -17.63 -66.54
CA LEU A 1195 -4.97 -17.26 -65.44
C LEU A 1195 -4.72 -18.18 -64.24
N ILE A 1196 -4.28 -17.62 -63.12
CA ILE A 1196 -3.97 -18.36 -61.88
C ILE A 1196 -5.22 -18.45 -61.01
N HIS A 1197 -5.92 -17.33 -60.80
CA HIS A 1197 -7.16 -17.26 -60.03
C HIS A 1197 -8.20 -16.42 -60.77
N ASP A 1198 -9.42 -16.95 -60.88
CA ASP A 1198 -10.57 -16.26 -61.50
C ASP A 1198 -11.70 -16.08 -60.48
N PHE A 1199 -11.93 -14.84 -60.06
CA PHE A 1199 -12.97 -14.52 -59.09
C PHE A 1199 -14.23 -13.95 -59.75
N THR A 1200 -14.29 -13.87 -61.07
CA THR A 1200 -15.44 -13.32 -61.82
C THR A 1200 -16.74 -14.11 -61.63
N SER A 1201 -16.66 -15.41 -61.36
CA SER A 1201 -17.82 -16.28 -61.11
C SER A 1201 -18.44 -16.11 -59.72
N SER A 1202 -17.71 -15.54 -58.75
CA SER A 1202 -18.18 -15.35 -57.38
C SER A 1202 -19.08 -14.11 -57.19
N LEU A 1203 -19.16 -13.24 -58.20
CA LEU A 1203 -20.06 -12.06 -58.22
C LEU A 1203 -21.49 -12.38 -58.68
N VAL A 1204 -21.75 -13.56 -59.26
CA VAL A 1204 -23.06 -13.92 -59.86
C VAL A 1204 -23.93 -14.78 -58.92
N ARG A 1205 -23.40 -15.28 -57.80
CA ARG A 1205 -24.15 -16.15 -56.87
C ARG A 1205 -24.81 -15.46 -55.66
N SER A 1206 -24.79 -14.13 -55.58
CA SER A 1206 -25.44 -13.38 -54.48
C SER A 1206 -26.76 -12.67 -54.85
N SER A 1207 -27.35 -12.95 -56.03
CA SER A 1207 -28.59 -12.29 -56.48
C SER A 1207 -29.74 -13.22 -56.92
N SER A 1208 -29.82 -14.45 -56.39
CA SER A 1208 -31.02 -15.30 -56.57
C SER A 1208 -31.31 -16.19 -55.35
N SER A 1209 -31.88 -15.58 -54.30
CA SER A 1209 -32.78 -16.24 -53.33
C SER A 1209 -33.46 -15.18 -52.47
N SER A 1210 -34.45 -14.50 -53.06
CA SER A 1210 -35.50 -13.80 -52.32
C SER A 1210 -36.84 -14.09 -53.00
N SER A 1211 -37.41 -15.23 -52.62
CA SER A 1211 -38.85 -15.53 -52.59
C SER A 1211 -39.08 -16.57 -51.52
#